data_AF-A0A9C6T2W5-F1
#
_entry.id   AF-A0A9C6T2W5-F1
#
_cell.length_a   1.000
_cell.length_b   1.000
_cell.length_c   1.000
_cell.angle_alpha   90.00
_cell.angle_beta   90.00
_cell.angle_gamma   90.00
#
_symmetry.space_group_name_H-M   'P 1'
#
loop_
_entity.id
_entity.type
_entity.pdbx_description
1 polymer ?
#
loop_
_entity_poly.entity_id
_entity_poly.type
_entity_poly.pdbx_seq_one_letter_code
_entity_poly.pdbx_strand_id
1 'polypeptide(L)'
;LIRILAAIGFPSGEAIIGRHRCIFVKNHNCPNKNVNFWLYSKTTRDAPVKLDPLKLNPKDFNPPRPLKILLHGFTGSRDSAPNDYIRPVLLNNEDVYVISVDYASLVNSPCYITSVRNLPLFSKCLAQLINNLVKQGLVQHDQIHIIGFSLGAHVAGQTANYVQPKLKRITGLDPAFPLISKEKQKRLDTSDADFVDVIHTDRFFGMGDPVGHVDFYPNYGSHQPGCKKEEPWTPRSCSHNRAARYYGESINSTLGFWGRRCTSRRVYVKRRCPKNSPQALMGYHATKKLEGSFFLVTDSKAPFALGKDKQADSTTNEEDFEDDYDPKWDEIYPELDSNDVEIIEECLIRILAAVGFPSGEAIIGPHRCIVVKNHNCPNQNVKFWLYSKTTRDAPVKLDPLKLNPKDFNPPRPLKILLHGFTGNSDSAPNNYIRPALLNNEDVYVISVDYARLVNAPCYITSIRNLPLVSKCLAQLINNLVKQGLVQHDQIHIIGFSLGAHVAGQTANHVQRKLKRITGLDPAKPFINGNSYKRLDITDADFVDVIHTDRILGLGEPVGHVDFYPNYGSHQPGCRKENPLTPQVCNHDRAPRYYGESINSTLGFWGSRCTRKEYAKRRCPKNSPQVLMGYHATKKLEGSFFPVTDSKAPFALGKDKQADSTTDEEDFDSEFDLESMPTEFKDDYEICPELDSNEVEIKEEQN
;
A
#
# COMPACT_ATOMS: atom_id res chain seq x y z
N LEU A 1 -11.03 3.39 -0.90
CA LEU A 1 -10.75 4.76 -0.41
C LEU A 1 -11.09 5.87 -1.42
N ILE A 2 -10.59 5.84 -2.66
CA ILE A 2 -10.78 6.93 -3.65
C ILE A 2 -12.24 7.17 -4.03
N ARG A 3 -13.09 6.13 -4.13
CA ARG A 3 -14.52 6.30 -4.46
C ARG A 3 -15.43 6.47 -3.22
N ILE A 4 -14.97 6.02 -2.05
CA ILE A 4 -15.64 6.25 -0.76
C ILE A 4 -15.70 7.75 -0.43
N LEU A 5 -14.68 8.52 -0.78
CA LEU A 5 -14.69 9.98 -0.58
C LEU A 5 -15.56 10.76 -1.59
N ALA A 6 -15.97 10.14 -2.70
CA ALA A 6 -16.86 10.78 -3.69
C ALA A 6 -18.34 10.64 -3.30
N ALA A 7 -18.71 9.61 -2.53
CA ALA A 7 -20.08 9.34 -2.10
C ALA A 7 -20.54 10.14 -0.87
N ILE A 8 -19.62 10.81 -0.14
CA ILE A 8 -19.92 11.49 1.14
C ILE A 8 -20.16 13.00 0.93
N GLY A 9 -20.50 13.44 -0.29
CA GLY A 9 -21.03 14.78 -0.55
C GLY A 9 -20.19 15.93 0.03
N PHE A 10 -18.93 16.07 -0.36
CA PHE A 10 -18.16 17.28 -0.06
C PHE A 10 -18.70 18.45 -0.91
N PRO A 11 -19.36 19.47 -0.32
CA PRO A 11 -19.45 20.76 -0.97
C PRO A 11 -18.02 21.33 -0.98
N SER A 12 -17.61 21.88 -2.12
CA SER A 12 -16.46 22.77 -2.32
C SER A 12 -15.60 23.07 -1.08
N GLY A 13 -14.36 22.55 -0.99
CA GLY A 13 -13.46 22.97 0.09
C GLY A 13 -12.06 22.36 0.11
N GLU A 14 -11.07 23.22 0.33
CA GLU A 14 -9.66 22.93 0.65
C GLU A 14 -9.54 22.07 1.93
N ALA A 15 -8.59 21.14 2.02
CA ALA A 15 -8.32 20.36 3.23
C ALA A 15 -7.04 20.82 3.93
N ILE A 16 -7.10 21.12 5.23
CA ILE A 16 -5.95 21.56 6.02
C ILE A 16 -5.49 20.41 6.93
N ILE A 17 -4.22 19.96 6.81
CA ILE A 17 -3.60 18.93 7.65
C ILE A 17 -2.47 19.58 8.49
N GLY A 18 -2.76 19.97 9.73
CA GLY A 18 -1.83 20.75 10.56
C GLY A 18 -1.57 22.17 9.99
N ARG A 19 -0.32 22.65 10.02
CA ARG A 19 0.09 23.90 9.31
C ARG A 19 0.16 23.74 7.78
N HIS A 20 -0.03 22.53 7.25
CA HIS A 20 0.13 22.21 5.83
C HIS A 20 -1.23 21.95 5.18
N ARG A 21 -1.55 22.69 4.12
CA ARG A 21 -2.81 22.53 3.38
C ARG A 21 -2.64 21.42 2.35
N CYS A 22 -3.39 20.32 2.47
CA CYS A 22 -3.48 19.28 1.44
C CYS A 22 -4.51 19.70 0.40
N ILE A 23 -4.00 20.22 -0.70
CA ILE A 23 -4.83 20.84 -1.73
C ILE A 23 -5.15 19.78 -2.79
N PHE A 24 -6.44 19.53 -3.00
CA PHE A 24 -6.94 18.78 -4.14
C PHE A 24 -7.45 19.76 -5.19
N VAL A 25 -6.98 19.64 -6.43
CA VAL A 25 -7.38 20.53 -7.51
C VAL A 25 -8.43 19.83 -8.37
N LYS A 26 -9.69 20.26 -8.26
CA LYS A 26 -10.82 19.66 -9.01
C LYS A 26 -10.73 19.93 -10.51
N ASN A 27 -10.37 21.16 -10.89
CA ASN A 27 -10.26 21.59 -12.27
C ASN A 27 -8.79 21.63 -12.67
N HIS A 28 -8.38 20.69 -13.51
CA HIS A 28 -7.01 20.59 -14.00
C HIS A 28 -6.71 21.60 -15.12
N ASN A 29 -7.11 22.86 -14.93
CA ASN A 29 -6.90 23.94 -15.88
C ASN A 29 -5.47 24.45 -15.79
N CYS A 30 -4.90 24.77 -16.94
CA CYS A 30 -3.54 25.30 -17.06
C CYS A 30 -3.57 26.62 -17.85
N PRO A 31 -2.78 27.64 -17.46
CA PRO A 31 -1.75 27.58 -16.42
C PRO A 31 -2.33 27.52 -15.00
N ASN A 32 -1.59 26.89 -14.09
CA ASN A 32 -1.97 26.76 -12.69
C ASN A 32 -0.90 27.40 -11.79
N LYS A 33 -1.30 28.28 -10.86
CA LYS A 33 -0.38 29.00 -9.96
C LYS A 33 0.50 28.11 -9.08
N ASN A 34 0.09 26.86 -8.85
CA ASN A 34 0.80 25.90 -8.02
C ASN A 34 1.74 24.99 -8.83
N VAL A 35 1.81 25.15 -10.15
CA VAL A 35 2.73 24.41 -11.02
C VAL A 35 3.63 25.43 -11.70
N ASN A 36 4.89 25.48 -11.28
CA ASN A 36 5.86 26.45 -11.76
C ASN A 36 6.97 25.76 -12.56
N PHE A 37 7.55 26.47 -13.52
CA PHE A 37 8.59 25.95 -14.39
C PHE A 37 9.81 26.85 -14.29
N TRP A 38 10.96 26.25 -13.98
CA TRP A 38 12.21 26.97 -13.77
C TRP A 38 13.24 26.51 -14.78
N LEU A 39 13.66 27.42 -15.66
CA LEU A 39 14.63 27.18 -16.70
C LEU A 39 16.05 27.45 -16.18
N TYR A 40 16.90 26.45 -16.37
CA TYR A 40 18.32 26.47 -16.10
C TYR A 40 19.11 26.21 -17.38
N SER A 41 20.25 26.85 -17.48
CA SER A 41 21.31 26.62 -18.45
C SER A 41 22.65 26.89 -17.76
N LYS A 42 23.77 26.75 -18.48
CA LYS A 42 25.07 27.18 -17.96
C LYS A 42 25.08 28.65 -17.51
N THR A 43 24.30 29.52 -18.17
CA THR A 43 24.25 30.96 -17.87
C THR A 43 23.25 31.30 -16.77
N THR A 44 22.16 30.53 -16.62
CA THR A 44 21.12 30.79 -15.63
C THR A 44 21.18 29.85 -14.42
N ARG A 45 22.29 29.10 -14.25
CA ARG A 45 22.46 28.11 -13.16
C ARG A 45 22.21 28.70 -11.78
N ASP A 46 22.80 29.87 -11.51
CA ASP A 46 22.77 30.50 -10.19
C ASP A 46 21.59 31.47 -10.03
N ALA A 47 20.92 31.83 -11.14
CA ALA A 47 19.74 32.69 -11.20
C ALA A 47 18.75 32.17 -12.27
N PRO A 48 17.95 31.14 -11.94
CA PRO A 48 17.08 30.49 -12.92
C PRO A 48 15.92 31.39 -13.36
N VAL A 49 15.51 31.23 -14.62
CA VAL A 49 14.40 31.97 -15.19
C VAL A 49 13.10 31.25 -14.89
N LYS A 50 12.15 31.92 -14.23
CA LYS A 50 10.80 31.42 -14.07
C LYS A 50 10.03 31.62 -15.37
N LEU A 51 9.61 30.53 -16.02
CA LEU A 51 8.88 30.59 -17.27
C LEU A 51 7.40 30.90 -17.03
N ASP A 52 6.83 31.77 -17.87
CA ASP A 52 5.38 31.87 -18.07
C ASP A 52 5.03 30.96 -19.27
N PRO A 53 4.28 29.86 -19.06
CA PRO A 53 3.96 28.92 -20.13
C PRO A 53 3.14 29.55 -21.26
N LEU A 54 2.51 30.72 -21.06
CA LEU A 54 1.77 31.44 -22.09
C LEU A 54 2.58 32.57 -22.74
N LYS A 55 3.66 33.04 -22.11
CA LYS A 55 4.48 34.18 -22.55
C LYS A 55 5.97 33.83 -22.50
N LEU A 56 6.36 32.87 -23.33
CA LEU A 56 7.74 32.42 -23.45
C LEU A 56 8.59 33.52 -24.14
N ASN A 57 9.79 33.76 -23.63
CA ASN A 57 10.74 34.70 -24.20
C ASN A 57 11.76 33.95 -25.08
N PRO A 58 11.77 34.17 -26.41
CA PRO A 58 12.68 33.45 -27.30
C PRO A 58 14.17 33.60 -26.97
N LYS A 59 14.56 34.71 -26.33
CA LYS A 59 15.96 34.94 -25.92
C LYS A 59 16.45 33.94 -24.87
N ASP A 60 15.54 33.39 -24.06
CA ASP A 60 15.89 32.42 -23.02
C ASP A 60 16.31 31.06 -23.63
N PHE A 61 15.89 30.79 -24.87
CA PHE A 61 16.13 29.55 -25.63
C PHE A 61 17.12 29.73 -26.80
N ASN A 62 17.94 30.78 -26.76
CA ASN A 62 18.98 31.05 -27.76
C ASN A 62 20.38 30.93 -27.14
N PRO A 63 21.33 30.16 -27.73
CA PRO A 63 21.17 29.35 -28.94
C PRO A 63 20.33 28.07 -28.73
N PRO A 64 19.78 27.46 -29.80
CA PRO A 64 19.00 26.22 -29.69
C PRO A 64 19.79 25.09 -29.05
N ARG A 65 19.19 24.41 -28.07
CA ARG A 65 19.80 23.32 -27.29
C ARG A 65 18.79 22.23 -26.97
N PRO A 66 19.24 21.00 -26.68
CA PRO A 66 18.35 19.97 -26.16
C PRO A 66 17.72 20.35 -24.82
N LEU A 67 16.51 19.86 -24.57
CA LEU A 67 15.74 20.17 -23.37
C LEU A 67 15.55 18.92 -22.50
N LYS A 68 16.01 19.01 -21.25
CA LYS A 68 15.78 18.01 -20.20
C LYS A 68 14.77 18.54 -19.20
N ILE A 69 13.73 17.77 -18.90
CA ILE A 69 12.67 18.17 -17.97
C ILE A 69 12.75 17.25 -16.75
N LEU A 70 12.90 17.81 -15.55
CA LEU A 70 13.07 17.07 -14.31
C LEU A 70 11.83 17.21 -13.41
N LEU A 71 11.27 16.07 -13.00
CA LEU A 71 10.04 15.98 -12.21
C LEU A 71 10.32 15.32 -10.85
N HIS A 72 10.07 16.06 -9.76
CA HIS A 72 10.27 15.56 -8.40
C HIS A 72 9.10 14.68 -7.90
N GLY A 73 9.36 13.96 -6.81
CA GLY A 73 8.40 13.05 -6.18
C GLY A 73 7.54 13.68 -5.08
N PHE A 74 6.93 12.80 -4.28
CA PHE A 74 6.25 13.16 -3.03
C PHE A 74 7.23 13.82 -2.05
N THR A 75 6.78 14.82 -1.31
CA THR A 75 7.57 15.68 -0.39
C THR A 75 8.71 16.48 -1.03
N GLY A 76 8.91 16.37 -2.35
CA GLY A 76 9.97 17.06 -3.06
C GLY A 76 9.60 18.46 -3.51
N SER A 77 10.61 19.16 -4.03
CA SER A 77 10.49 20.44 -4.74
C SER A 77 11.37 20.43 -5.99
N ARG A 78 11.40 21.56 -6.71
CA ARG A 78 12.33 21.80 -7.84
C ARG A 78 13.82 21.60 -7.50
N ASP A 79 14.16 21.56 -6.21
CA ASP A 79 15.53 21.44 -5.72
C ASP A 79 15.77 20.09 -5.01
N SER A 80 14.77 19.21 -5.00
CA SER A 80 14.88 17.83 -4.50
C SER A 80 15.02 16.83 -5.64
N ALA A 81 15.29 15.57 -5.30
CA ALA A 81 15.39 14.47 -6.25
C ALA A 81 14.27 14.50 -7.32
N PRO A 82 14.65 14.44 -8.61
CA PRO A 82 15.98 14.09 -9.09
C PRO A 82 16.87 15.32 -9.39
N ASN A 83 16.41 16.54 -9.09
CA ASN A 83 17.03 17.78 -9.52
C ASN A 83 18.40 18.03 -8.91
N ASP A 84 18.54 17.84 -7.60
CA ASP A 84 19.79 17.98 -6.84
C ASP A 84 20.91 17.08 -7.38
N TYR A 85 20.58 15.87 -7.84
CA TYR A 85 21.57 14.92 -8.37
C TYR A 85 21.85 15.07 -9.86
N ILE A 86 20.84 15.42 -10.67
CA ILE A 86 20.94 15.39 -12.13
C ILE A 86 21.27 16.77 -12.70
N ARG A 87 20.60 17.83 -12.25
CA ARG A 87 20.70 19.17 -12.86
C ARG A 87 22.14 19.70 -12.83
N PRO A 88 22.89 19.66 -11.71
CA PRO A 88 24.26 20.15 -11.69
C PRO A 88 25.17 19.41 -12.67
N VAL A 89 25.01 18.08 -12.78
CA VAL A 89 25.84 17.25 -13.66
C VAL A 89 25.53 17.53 -15.13
N LEU A 90 24.25 17.65 -15.49
CA LEU A 90 23.85 18.04 -16.85
C LEU A 90 24.44 19.39 -17.24
N LEU A 91 24.31 20.41 -16.39
CA LEU A 91 24.80 21.76 -16.70
C LEU A 91 26.32 21.83 -16.79
N ASN A 92 27.04 20.98 -16.07
CA ASN A 92 28.51 20.93 -16.11
C ASN A 92 29.03 20.18 -17.35
N ASN A 93 28.31 19.17 -17.84
CA ASN A 93 28.82 18.26 -18.87
C ASN A 93 28.16 18.44 -20.25
N GLU A 94 27.00 19.10 -20.34
CA GLU A 94 26.30 19.30 -21.61
C GLU A 94 25.83 20.73 -21.85
N ASP A 95 25.66 21.07 -23.12
CA ASP A 95 25.10 22.35 -23.55
C ASP A 95 23.58 22.23 -23.71
N VAL A 96 22.87 22.18 -22.57
CA VAL A 96 21.44 21.87 -22.50
C VAL A 96 20.63 22.93 -21.76
N TYR A 97 19.33 22.94 -22.04
CA TYR A 97 18.34 23.53 -21.17
C TYR A 97 17.80 22.48 -20.20
N VAL A 98 17.66 22.84 -18.93
CA VAL A 98 17.01 22.01 -17.91
C VAL A 98 15.81 22.77 -17.37
N ILE A 99 14.61 22.18 -17.45
CA ILE A 99 13.42 22.70 -16.78
C ILE A 99 13.14 21.84 -15.55
N SER A 100 13.26 22.43 -14.37
CA SER A 100 12.78 21.83 -13.13
C SER A 100 11.33 22.26 -12.90
N VAL A 101 10.44 21.28 -12.84
CA VAL A 101 9.01 21.54 -12.57
C VAL A 101 8.81 21.54 -11.06
N ASP A 102 8.08 22.54 -10.56
CA ASP A 102 7.80 22.71 -9.14
C ASP A 102 6.29 22.65 -8.87
N TYR A 103 5.87 21.58 -8.20
CA TYR A 103 4.52 21.43 -7.67
C TYR A 103 4.54 21.04 -6.18
N ALA A 104 5.59 21.44 -5.45
CA ALA A 104 5.82 21.10 -4.04
C ALA A 104 4.59 21.36 -3.17
N SER A 105 3.90 22.50 -3.38
CA SER A 105 2.71 22.88 -2.61
C SER A 105 1.57 21.87 -2.66
N LEU A 106 1.54 21.01 -3.68
CA LEU A 106 0.51 19.99 -3.94
C LEU A 106 0.98 18.56 -3.64
N VAL A 107 2.25 18.38 -3.24
CA VAL A 107 2.83 17.07 -2.93
C VAL A 107 3.50 16.98 -1.55
N ASN A 108 3.16 17.88 -0.63
CA ASN A 108 3.71 17.91 0.73
C ASN A 108 3.31 16.71 1.58
N SER A 109 4.14 16.37 2.57
CA SER A 109 3.73 15.43 3.63
C SER A 109 2.65 16.07 4.52
N PRO A 110 1.61 15.33 4.95
CA PRO A 110 1.31 13.90 4.71
C PRO A 110 0.33 13.65 3.55
N CYS A 111 0.27 14.56 2.57
CA CYS A 111 -0.80 14.67 1.56
C CYS A 111 -0.73 13.66 0.40
N TYR A 112 -0.19 12.45 0.60
CA TYR A 112 0.15 11.52 -0.49
C TYR A 112 -1.05 11.17 -1.40
N ILE A 113 -2.23 10.92 -0.82
CA ILE A 113 -3.44 10.60 -1.59
C ILE A 113 -3.83 11.76 -2.52
N THR A 114 -3.81 12.99 -2.00
CA THR A 114 -4.10 14.18 -2.81
C THR A 114 -3.00 14.43 -3.85
N SER A 115 -1.75 14.10 -3.55
CA SER A 115 -0.63 14.17 -4.50
C SER A 115 -0.86 13.25 -5.71
N VAL A 116 -1.27 12.00 -5.48
CA VAL A 116 -1.63 11.05 -6.54
C VAL A 116 -2.83 11.55 -7.36
N ARG A 117 -3.82 12.16 -6.71
CA ARG A 117 -4.99 12.72 -7.42
C ARG A 117 -4.66 13.96 -8.26
N ASN A 118 -3.62 14.70 -7.90
CA ASN A 118 -3.21 15.90 -8.62
C ASN A 118 -2.27 15.60 -9.81
N LEU A 119 -1.82 14.36 -10.02
CA LEU A 119 -0.93 14.02 -11.15
C LEU A 119 -1.47 14.49 -12.52
N PRO A 120 -2.77 14.39 -12.84
CA PRO A 120 -3.26 14.86 -14.12
C PRO A 120 -3.17 16.39 -14.28
N LEU A 121 -3.24 17.18 -13.19
CA LEU A 121 -2.99 18.62 -13.24
C LEU A 121 -1.55 18.91 -13.66
N PHE A 122 -0.58 18.29 -12.99
CA PHE A 122 0.85 18.49 -13.28
C PHE A 122 1.14 18.11 -14.73
N SER A 123 0.55 16.99 -15.17
CA SER A 123 0.74 16.43 -16.50
C SER A 123 0.21 17.34 -17.61
N LYS A 124 -1.01 17.88 -17.44
CA LYS A 124 -1.62 18.84 -18.37
C LYS A 124 -0.85 20.16 -18.44
N CYS A 125 -0.39 20.67 -17.30
CA CYS A 125 0.33 21.95 -17.27
C CYS A 125 1.71 21.82 -17.89
N LEU A 126 2.39 20.68 -17.66
CA LEU A 126 3.64 20.39 -18.35
C LEU A 126 3.43 20.23 -19.87
N ALA A 127 2.38 19.54 -20.30
CA ALA A 127 2.07 19.40 -21.71
C ALA A 127 1.77 20.75 -22.39
N GLN A 128 1.04 21.66 -21.72
CA GLN A 128 0.81 23.02 -22.21
C GLN A 128 2.13 23.75 -22.48
N LEU A 129 3.08 23.67 -21.54
CA LEU A 129 4.39 24.28 -21.71
C LEU A 129 5.14 23.65 -22.90
N ILE A 130 5.21 22.32 -22.97
CA ILE A 130 5.91 21.59 -24.05
C ILE A 130 5.33 21.97 -25.41
N ASN A 131 4.01 21.92 -25.56
CA ASN A 131 3.34 22.26 -26.81
C ASN A 131 3.62 23.71 -27.23
N ASN A 132 3.65 24.66 -26.27
CA ASN A 132 3.96 26.05 -26.56
C ASN A 132 5.44 26.28 -26.95
N LEU A 133 6.39 25.57 -26.32
CA LEU A 133 7.81 25.61 -26.67
C LEU A 133 8.03 25.11 -28.11
N VAL A 134 7.41 23.97 -28.45
CA VAL A 134 7.52 23.35 -29.78
C VAL A 134 6.83 24.22 -30.84
N LYS A 135 5.61 24.70 -30.55
CA LYS A 135 4.85 25.56 -31.48
C LYS A 135 5.57 26.85 -31.84
N GLN A 136 6.32 27.42 -30.90
CA GLN A 136 7.11 28.64 -31.12
C GLN A 136 8.50 28.37 -31.72
N GLY A 137 8.85 27.10 -31.98
CA GLY A 137 10.16 26.72 -32.51
C GLY A 137 11.31 26.95 -31.54
N LEU A 138 11.02 27.12 -30.24
CA LEU A 138 12.03 27.38 -29.21
C LEU A 138 12.82 26.13 -28.85
N VAL A 139 12.16 24.97 -28.94
CA VAL A 139 12.76 23.64 -28.69
C VAL A 139 12.23 22.68 -29.75
N GLN A 140 13.13 21.92 -30.37
CA GLN A 140 12.74 20.86 -31.30
C GLN A 140 12.12 19.71 -30.52
N HIS A 141 10.99 19.20 -31.01
CA HIS A 141 10.23 18.15 -30.33
C HIS A 141 11.05 16.90 -30.03
N ASP A 142 11.91 16.48 -30.96
CA ASP A 142 12.76 15.29 -30.82
C ASP A 142 13.93 15.45 -29.83
N GLN A 143 14.20 16.68 -29.40
CA GLN A 143 15.23 17.02 -28.41
C GLN A 143 14.71 17.09 -26.96
N ILE A 144 13.44 16.74 -26.74
CA ILE A 144 12.80 16.76 -25.41
C ILE A 144 12.95 15.39 -24.73
N HIS A 145 13.47 15.41 -23.50
CA HIS A 145 13.58 14.23 -22.64
C HIS A 145 13.03 14.54 -21.25
N ILE A 146 11.99 13.81 -20.84
CA ILE A 146 11.38 13.94 -19.51
C ILE A 146 11.96 12.87 -18.57
N ILE A 147 12.41 13.28 -17.39
CA ILE A 147 12.99 12.42 -16.36
C ILE A 147 12.21 12.63 -15.07
N GLY A 148 11.50 11.61 -14.61
CA GLY A 148 10.62 11.72 -13.45
C GLY A 148 10.98 10.75 -12.33
N PHE A 149 11.01 11.27 -11.09
CA PHE A 149 11.29 10.50 -9.89
C PHE A 149 10.04 10.22 -9.08
N SER A 150 9.84 8.98 -8.60
CA SER A 150 8.73 8.63 -7.71
C SER A 150 7.37 8.97 -8.37
N LEU A 151 6.51 9.79 -7.73
CA LEU A 151 5.29 10.31 -8.36
C LEU A 151 5.55 11.06 -9.68
N GLY A 152 6.70 11.73 -9.80
CA GLY A 152 7.12 12.45 -11.00
C GLY A 152 7.30 11.55 -12.22
N ALA A 153 7.60 10.25 -12.04
CA ALA A 153 7.65 9.29 -13.14
C ALA A 153 6.27 9.12 -13.80
N HIS A 154 5.21 9.09 -13.00
CA HIS A 154 3.84 9.01 -13.52
C HIS A 154 3.34 10.34 -14.09
N VAL A 155 3.82 11.48 -13.58
CA VAL A 155 3.60 12.78 -14.24
C VAL A 155 4.21 12.77 -15.64
N ALA A 156 5.43 12.23 -15.79
CA ALA A 156 6.08 12.13 -17.09
C ALA A 156 5.26 11.30 -18.09
N GLY A 157 4.80 10.10 -17.68
CA GLY A 157 3.95 9.25 -18.51
C GLY A 157 2.61 9.90 -18.86
N GLN A 158 1.90 10.43 -17.86
CA GLN A 158 0.61 11.08 -18.07
C GLN A 158 0.70 12.35 -18.94
N THR A 159 1.85 13.06 -18.97
CA THR A 159 2.08 14.19 -19.87
C THR A 159 2.00 13.79 -21.34
N ALA A 160 2.43 12.57 -21.69
CA ALA A 160 2.41 12.08 -23.06
C ALA A 160 1.00 12.02 -23.67
N ASN A 161 -0.03 11.83 -22.83
CA ASN A 161 -1.44 11.86 -23.27
C ASN A 161 -1.86 13.20 -23.90
N TYR A 162 -1.09 14.27 -23.67
CA TYR A 162 -1.46 15.64 -24.04
C TYR A 162 -0.40 16.34 -24.93
N VAL A 163 0.66 15.62 -25.33
CA VAL A 163 1.73 16.15 -26.19
C VAL A 163 1.65 15.44 -27.54
N GLN A 164 1.70 16.24 -28.61
CA GLN A 164 1.77 15.75 -29.99
C GLN A 164 2.85 16.53 -30.75
N PRO A 165 3.71 15.86 -31.55
CA PRO A 165 3.78 14.41 -31.78
C PRO A 165 4.25 13.61 -30.55
N LYS A 166 4.30 12.27 -30.65
CA LYS A 166 4.72 11.38 -29.55
C LYS A 166 6.16 11.66 -29.10
N LEU A 167 6.37 11.80 -27.78
CA LEU A 167 7.66 12.08 -27.16
C LEU A 167 8.73 11.03 -27.52
N LYS A 168 9.99 11.45 -27.64
CA LYS A 168 11.09 10.53 -28.00
C LYS A 168 11.62 9.73 -26.84
N ARG A 169 11.71 10.31 -25.64
CA ARG A 169 12.22 9.60 -24.45
C ARG A 169 11.60 10.07 -23.15
N ILE A 170 11.20 9.10 -22.32
CA ILE A 170 10.86 9.28 -20.91
C ILE A 170 11.73 8.36 -20.06
N THR A 171 12.30 8.87 -18.98
CA THR A 171 12.98 8.06 -17.97
C THR A 171 12.21 8.06 -16.66
N GLY A 172 11.90 6.87 -16.15
CA GLY A 172 11.31 6.66 -14.83
C GLY A 172 12.37 6.32 -13.77
N LEU A 173 12.50 7.15 -12.74
CA LEU A 173 13.41 6.93 -11.62
C LEU A 173 12.59 6.47 -10.42
N ASP A 174 12.65 5.18 -10.14
CA ASP A 174 11.90 4.48 -9.09
C ASP A 174 10.42 4.89 -9.04
N PRO A 175 9.63 4.65 -10.11
CA PRO A 175 8.23 5.10 -10.20
C PRO A 175 7.41 4.64 -9.00
N ALA A 176 6.62 5.53 -8.39
CA ALA A 176 5.95 5.21 -7.12
C ALA A 176 4.95 4.04 -7.23
N PHE A 177 4.88 3.17 -6.22
CA PHE A 177 3.91 2.07 -6.19
C PHE A 177 2.57 2.42 -5.53
N PRO A 178 2.53 3.06 -4.34
CA PRO A 178 1.28 3.16 -3.59
C PRO A 178 0.23 4.01 -4.33
N LEU A 179 -0.99 3.46 -4.45
CA LEU A 179 -2.19 4.12 -4.99
C LEU A 179 -2.14 4.53 -6.46
N ILE A 180 -1.14 4.09 -7.23
CA ILE A 180 -1.06 4.34 -8.67
C ILE A 180 -2.02 3.39 -9.42
N SER A 181 -2.72 3.92 -10.44
CA SER A 181 -3.67 3.13 -11.24
C SER A 181 -2.93 2.15 -12.14
N LYS A 182 -3.55 1.00 -12.43
CA LYS A 182 -3.04 0.04 -13.43
C LYS A 182 -3.27 0.50 -14.87
N GLU A 183 -4.26 1.36 -15.09
CA GLU A 183 -4.61 1.96 -16.38
C GLU A 183 -3.40 2.67 -17.00
N LYS A 184 -3.00 2.27 -18.21
CA LYS A 184 -1.77 2.74 -18.88
C LYS A 184 -1.68 4.27 -18.93
N GLN A 185 -2.76 4.92 -19.34
CA GLN A 185 -2.90 6.38 -19.43
C GLN A 185 -2.84 7.12 -18.09
N LYS A 186 -2.87 6.41 -16.95
CA LYS A 186 -2.81 6.99 -15.59
C LYS A 186 -1.52 6.66 -14.84
N ARG A 187 -0.57 5.97 -15.48
CA ARG A 187 0.76 5.68 -14.91
C ARG A 187 1.83 5.89 -15.98
N LEU A 188 3.06 5.51 -15.66
CA LEU A 188 4.11 5.39 -16.67
C LEU A 188 3.92 4.05 -17.37
N ASP A 189 3.98 4.06 -18.70
CA ASP A 189 3.85 2.88 -19.56
C ASP A 189 4.73 3.03 -20.82
N THR A 190 5.00 1.91 -21.49
CA THR A 190 5.79 1.90 -22.73
C THR A 190 5.12 2.69 -23.85
N SER A 191 3.80 2.86 -23.83
CA SER A 191 3.09 3.66 -24.83
C SER A 191 3.48 5.15 -24.83
N ASP A 192 4.04 5.67 -23.74
CA ASP A 192 4.12 7.11 -23.48
C ASP A 192 5.24 7.82 -24.28
N ALA A 193 6.24 7.10 -24.77
CA ALA A 193 7.31 7.64 -25.60
C ALA A 193 7.84 6.58 -26.58
N ASP A 194 8.62 7.00 -27.58
CA ASP A 194 9.31 6.08 -28.48
C ASP A 194 10.33 5.21 -27.73
N PHE A 195 10.81 5.70 -26.57
CA PHE A 195 11.66 4.96 -25.67
C PHE A 195 11.37 5.33 -24.22
N VAL A 196 11.16 4.32 -23.38
CA VAL A 196 10.90 4.48 -21.94
C VAL A 196 11.89 3.60 -21.19
N ASP A 197 12.77 4.22 -20.42
CA ASP A 197 13.77 3.53 -19.61
C ASP A 197 13.55 3.76 -18.12
N VAL A 198 13.58 2.70 -17.32
CA VAL A 198 13.21 2.77 -15.90
C VAL A 198 14.33 2.23 -15.02
N ILE A 199 14.59 2.89 -13.88
CA ILE A 199 15.53 2.43 -12.86
C ILE A 199 14.74 2.14 -11.58
N HIS A 200 14.74 0.90 -11.13
CA HIS A 200 14.08 0.45 -9.90
C HIS A 200 15.10 0.30 -8.78
N THR A 201 14.90 0.99 -7.66
CA THR A 201 15.86 0.97 -6.54
C THR A 201 15.23 0.64 -5.19
N ASP A 202 13.93 0.86 -5.01
CA ASP A 202 13.17 0.47 -3.82
C ASP A 202 11.76 -0.03 -4.18
N ARG A 203 11.57 -1.35 -4.26
CA ARG A 203 10.27 -1.99 -4.53
C ARG A 203 9.14 -1.72 -3.51
N PHE A 204 9.39 -0.95 -2.46
CA PHE A 204 8.40 -0.69 -1.42
C PHE A 204 7.73 0.67 -1.60
N PHE A 205 8.52 1.72 -1.85
CA PHE A 205 8.00 3.02 -2.29
C PHE A 205 7.83 3.07 -3.81
N GLY A 206 8.69 2.40 -4.56
CA GLY A 206 8.65 2.25 -6.01
C GLY A 206 7.99 0.96 -6.50
N MET A 207 7.58 0.92 -7.76
CA MET A 207 7.01 -0.24 -8.44
C MET A 207 8.08 -1.31 -8.66
N GLY A 208 7.73 -2.57 -8.41
CA GLY A 208 8.60 -3.71 -8.75
C GLY A 208 8.37 -4.23 -10.17
N ASP A 209 7.18 -4.02 -10.72
CA ASP A 209 6.81 -4.47 -12.05
C ASP A 209 7.49 -3.61 -13.13
N PRO A 210 7.90 -4.21 -14.27
CA PRO A 210 8.45 -3.46 -15.38
C PRO A 210 7.38 -2.56 -16.00
N VAL A 211 7.75 -1.30 -16.26
CA VAL A 211 6.85 -0.30 -16.87
C VAL A 211 7.52 0.45 -18.03
N GLY A 212 8.77 0.12 -18.36
CA GLY A 212 9.52 0.65 -19.48
C GLY A 212 9.65 -0.32 -20.65
N HIS A 213 10.20 0.20 -21.76
CA HIS A 213 10.75 -0.66 -22.80
C HIS A 213 11.95 -1.43 -22.23
N VAL A 214 12.76 -0.74 -21.41
CA VAL A 214 13.87 -1.31 -20.66
C VAL A 214 13.75 -0.93 -19.18
N ASP A 215 13.94 -1.92 -18.31
CA ASP A 215 13.85 -1.75 -16.86
C ASP A 215 15.14 -2.25 -16.20
N PHE A 216 15.82 -1.37 -15.47
CA PHE A 216 17.07 -1.66 -14.78
C PHE A 216 16.83 -1.83 -13.29
N TYR A 217 17.40 -2.90 -12.73
CA TYR A 217 17.26 -3.27 -11.32
C TYR A 217 18.64 -3.31 -10.65
N PRO A 218 19.28 -2.16 -10.39
CA PRO A 218 20.51 -2.09 -9.61
C PRO A 218 20.28 -2.71 -8.24
N ASN A 219 21.18 -3.61 -7.86
CA ASN A 219 21.14 -4.34 -6.60
C ASN A 219 19.76 -4.95 -6.34
N TYR A 220 19.18 -5.54 -7.40
CA TYR A 220 17.91 -6.24 -7.38
C TYR A 220 16.67 -5.36 -7.16
N GLY A 221 16.81 -4.03 -7.23
CA GLY A 221 15.71 -3.07 -7.12
C GLY A 221 15.00 -3.07 -5.77
N SER A 222 15.70 -3.40 -4.68
CA SER A 222 15.11 -3.42 -3.33
C SER A 222 15.92 -2.61 -2.32
N HIS A 223 17.14 -3.03 -2.01
CA HIS A 223 17.97 -2.37 -1.01
C HIS A 223 19.31 -2.03 -1.66
N GLN A 224 19.69 -0.77 -1.58
CA GLN A 224 20.88 -0.29 -2.26
C GLN A 224 22.08 -0.29 -1.31
N PRO A 225 23.28 -0.73 -1.77
CA PRO A 225 24.49 -0.74 -0.98
C PRO A 225 24.78 0.63 -0.34
N GLY A 226 25.28 0.59 0.90
CA GLY A 226 25.61 1.79 1.67
C GLY A 226 24.42 2.50 2.34
N CYS A 227 23.17 2.23 1.94
CA CYS A 227 22.01 2.97 2.48
C CYS A 227 21.74 2.73 3.98
N LYS A 228 22.02 1.53 4.50
CA LYS A 228 21.95 1.28 5.96
C LYS A 228 22.97 2.11 6.75
N LYS A 229 24.13 2.42 6.17
CA LYS A 229 25.18 3.23 6.80
C LYS A 229 24.93 4.73 6.60
N GLU A 230 24.44 5.11 5.43
CA GLU A 230 24.21 6.51 5.05
C GLU A 230 22.97 7.09 5.71
N GLU A 231 21.85 6.34 5.69
CA GLU A 231 20.59 6.74 6.28
C GLU A 231 20.06 5.61 7.18
N PRO A 232 20.69 5.35 8.35
CA PRO A 232 20.33 4.22 9.21
C PRO A 232 18.85 4.23 9.59
N TRP A 233 18.28 5.43 9.70
CA TRP A 233 16.92 5.68 10.16
C TRP A 233 15.89 5.68 9.02
N THR A 234 16.32 5.84 7.77
CA THR A 234 15.43 5.76 6.60
C THR A 234 16.13 5.10 5.41
N PRO A 235 16.64 3.86 5.56
CA PRO A 235 17.48 3.23 4.54
C PRO A 235 16.73 2.99 3.22
N ARG A 236 15.39 2.92 3.28
CA ARG A 236 14.52 2.86 2.10
C ARG A 236 14.33 4.21 1.42
N SER A 237 14.29 5.32 2.16
CA SER A 237 14.32 6.65 1.54
C SER A 237 15.65 6.88 0.82
N CYS A 238 16.78 6.43 1.39
CA CYS A 238 18.05 6.39 0.67
C CYS A 238 17.97 5.49 -0.57
N SER A 239 17.44 4.27 -0.42
CA SER A 239 17.30 3.34 -1.55
C SER A 239 16.41 3.91 -2.65
N HIS A 240 15.31 4.59 -2.31
CA HIS A 240 14.44 5.28 -3.26
C HIS A 240 15.21 6.38 -4.00
N ASN A 241 15.96 7.22 -3.29
CA ASN A 241 16.77 8.29 -3.89
C ASN A 241 17.96 7.79 -4.75
N ARG A 242 18.38 6.53 -4.61
CA ARG A 242 19.49 5.98 -5.40
C ARG A 242 19.20 5.95 -6.89
N ALA A 243 17.94 5.82 -7.34
CA ALA A 243 17.64 5.90 -8.77
C ALA A 243 18.10 7.25 -9.36
N ALA A 244 17.84 8.35 -8.66
CA ALA A 244 18.29 9.68 -9.09
C ALA A 244 19.81 9.86 -9.02
N ARG A 245 20.46 9.29 -8.00
CA ARG A 245 21.92 9.36 -7.84
C ARG A 245 22.66 8.53 -8.88
N TYR A 246 22.22 7.30 -9.12
CA TYR A 246 22.79 6.44 -10.17
C TYR A 246 22.59 7.08 -11.54
N TYR A 247 21.42 7.63 -11.81
CA TYR A 247 21.20 8.35 -13.05
C TYR A 247 22.10 9.58 -13.17
N GLY A 248 22.22 10.39 -12.12
CA GLY A 248 23.11 11.56 -12.08
C GLY A 248 24.56 11.21 -12.37
N GLU A 249 25.09 10.16 -11.72
CA GLU A 249 26.45 9.66 -11.99
C GLU A 249 26.58 9.07 -13.40
N SER A 250 25.56 8.41 -13.92
CA SER A 250 25.61 7.78 -15.25
C SER A 250 25.85 8.77 -16.40
N ILE A 251 25.60 10.07 -16.18
CA ILE A 251 25.77 11.12 -17.19
C ILE A 251 27.25 11.24 -17.62
N ASN A 252 28.17 11.25 -16.66
CA ASN A 252 29.60 11.45 -16.91
C ASN A 252 30.49 10.32 -16.38
N SER A 253 29.91 9.18 -16.00
CA SER A 253 30.66 8.01 -15.58
C SER A 253 31.52 7.48 -16.72
N THR A 254 32.84 7.38 -16.48
CA THR A 254 33.79 6.74 -17.41
C THR A 254 33.76 5.22 -17.34
N LEU A 255 33.25 4.67 -16.23
CA LEU A 255 33.10 3.23 -16.02
C LEU A 255 31.76 2.73 -16.61
N GLY A 256 30.69 3.48 -16.35
CA GLY A 256 29.33 3.14 -16.75
C GLY A 256 28.66 2.11 -15.85
N PHE A 257 27.32 2.15 -15.80
CA PHE A 257 26.47 1.21 -15.08
C PHE A 257 26.01 0.08 -16.02
N TRP A 258 26.77 -0.99 -16.13
CA TRP A 258 26.47 -2.06 -17.09
C TRP A 258 25.54 -3.11 -16.47
N GLY A 259 24.31 -3.19 -17.00
CA GLY A 259 23.34 -4.22 -16.67
C GLY A 259 23.35 -5.37 -17.64
N ARG A 260 22.98 -6.55 -17.16
CA ARG A 260 22.87 -7.77 -17.95
C ARG A 260 21.41 -8.18 -18.09
N ARG A 261 20.97 -8.49 -19.32
CA ARG A 261 19.59 -8.90 -19.59
C ARG A 261 19.30 -10.25 -18.92
N CYS A 262 18.17 -10.32 -18.23
CA CYS A 262 17.69 -11.53 -17.57
C CYS A 262 16.18 -11.67 -17.68
N THR A 263 15.69 -12.91 -17.77
CA THR A 263 14.25 -13.21 -17.90
C THR A 263 13.47 -12.98 -16.61
N SER A 264 14.14 -12.96 -15.45
CA SER A 264 13.56 -12.54 -14.19
C SER A 264 14.63 -12.24 -13.14
N ARG A 265 14.25 -11.51 -12.09
CA ARG A 265 15.09 -11.29 -10.90
C ARG A 265 15.61 -12.60 -10.32
N ARG A 266 14.75 -13.62 -10.15
CA ARG A 266 15.11 -14.92 -9.58
C ARG A 266 16.24 -15.60 -10.35
N VAL A 267 16.22 -15.48 -11.68
CA VAL A 267 17.26 -16.02 -12.56
C VAL A 267 18.57 -15.26 -12.37
N TYR A 268 18.51 -13.94 -12.18
CA TYR A 268 19.69 -13.13 -11.88
C TYR A 268 20.31 -13.45 -10.53
N VAL A 269 19.52 -13.52 -9.47
CA VAL A 269 20.08 -13.74 -8.13
C VAL A 269 20.69 -15.13 -7.98
N LYS A 270 20.13 -16.13 -8.66
CA LYS A 270 20.71 -17.49 -8.73
C LYS A 270 21.94 -17.57 -9.66
N ARG A 271 22.44 -16.45 -10.20
CA ARG A 271 23.52 -16.38 -11.21
C ARG A 271 23.25 -17.22 -12.46
N ARG A 272 21.96 -17.41 -12.77
CA ARG A 272 21.49 -18.20 -13.93
C ARG A 272 21.18 -17.35 -15.14
N CYS A 273 21.52 -16.05 -15.12
CA CYS A 273 21.48 -15.27 -16.34
C CYS A 273 22.54 -15.79 -17.31
N PRO A 274 22.18 -16.01 -18.58
CA PRO A 274 23.14 -16.51 -19.55
C PRO A 274 24.39 -15.64 -19.58
N LYS A 275 25.58 -16.26 -19.51
CA LYS A 275 26.84 -15.50 -19.52
C LYS A 275 27.02 -14.66 -20.80
N ASN A 276 26.33 -15.06 -21.87
CA ASN A 276 26.35 -14.40 -23.16
C ASN A 276 25.12 -13.50 -23.39
N SER A 277 24.31 -13.22 -22.37
CA SER A 277 23.14 -12.36 -22.55
C SER A 277 23.56 -10.90 -22.83
N PRO A 278 22.74 -10.15 -23.59
CA PRO A 278 23.06 -8.76 -23.92
C PRO A 278 23.31 -7.92 -22.67
N GLN A 279 24.34 -7.09 -22.74
CA GLN A 279 24.61 -6.08 -21.73
C GLN A 279 24.18 -4.71 -22.23
N ALA A 280 23.75 -3.86 -21.31
CA ALA A 280 23.26 -2.54 -21.62
C ALA A 280 23.71 -1.54 -20.56
N LEU A 281 24.00 -0.32 -21.00
CA LEU A 281 24.32 0.77 -20.11
C LEU A 281 23.02 1.35 -19.52
N MET A 282 22.90 1.29 -18.19
CA MET A 282 21.83 1.91 -17.42
C MET A 282 22.03 3.43 -17.34
N GLY A 283 20.93 4.17 -17.39
CA GLY A 283 20.90 5.60 -17.12
C GLY A 283 20.97 6.47 -18.37
N TYR A 284 21.66 7.59 -18.27
CA TYR A 284 21.58 8.68 -19.25
C TYR A 284 21.84 8.25 -20.69
N HIS A 285 22.83 7.38 -20.89
CA HIS A 285 23.25 6.89 -22.21
C HIS A 285 22.51 5.62 -22.69
N ALA A 286 21.43 5.21 -22.02
CA ALA A 286 20.61 4.07 -22.46
C ALA A 286 20.02 4.34 -23.86
N THR A 287 20.00 3.30 -24.72
CA THR A 287 19.63 3.44 -26.13
C THR A 287 18.27 2.80 -26.44
N LYS A 288 17.55 3.34 -27.43
CA LYS A 288 16.23 2.85 -27.87
C LYS A 288 16.19 1.41 -28.43
N LYS A 289 17.34 0.77 -28.61
CA LYS A 289 17.44 -0.64 -29.05
C LYS A 289 17.33 -1.62 -27.88
N LEU A 290 17.29 -1.10 -26.65
CA LEU A 290 17.25 -1.89 -25.44
C LEU A 290 15.80 -2.24 -25.10
N GLU A 291 15.59 -3.53 -24.84
CA GLU A 291 14.30 -4.05 -24.38
C GLU A 291 14.48 -5.08 -23.26
N GLY A 292 13.50 -5.15 -22.37
CA GLY A 292 13.42 -6.12 -21.27
C GLY A 292 14.16 -5.69 -20.00
N SER A 293 14.30 -6.63 -19.07
CA SER A 293 14.84 -6.35 -17.74
C SER A 293 16.35 -6.60 -17.64
N PHE A 294 17.07 -5.64 -17.08
CA PHE A 294 18.51 -5.68 -16.87
C PHE A 294 18.85 -5.55 -15.40
N PHE A 295 19.82 -6.33 -14.96
CA PHE A 295 20.24 -6.36 -13.56
C PHE A 295 21.73 -6.06 -13.46
N LEU A 296 22.12 -5.38 -12.40
CA LEU A 296 23.48 -4.94 -12.14
C LEU A 296 23.73 -4.81 -10.66
N VAL A 297 25.01 -4.73 -10.28
CA VAL A 297 25.46 -4.36 -8.94
C VAL A 297 26.11 -2.98 -8.95
N THR A 298 26.10 -2.28 -7.83
CA THR A 298 26.78 -1.00 -7.69
C THR A 298 27.64 -1.00 -6.44
N ASP A 299 28.59 -0.08 -6.35
CA ASP A 299 29.25 0.20 -5.08
C ASP A 299 28.25 0.81 -4.07
N SER A 300 28.67 0.81 -2.81
CA SER A 300 28.02 1.41 -1.65
C SER A 300 28.25 2.91 -1.51
N LYS A 301 29.26 3.45 -2.18
CA LYS A 301 29.63 4.88 -2.18
C LYS A 301 29.88 5.37 -3.59
N ALA A 302 29.72 6.68 -3.80
CA ALA A 302 30.02 7.30 -5.09
C ALA A 302 31.56 7.32 -5.30
N PRO A 303 32.06 7.11 -6.54
CA PRO A 303 31.30 6.68 -7.72
C PRO A 303 30.78 5.24 -7.57
N PHE A 304 29.49 5.04 -7.79
CA PHE A 304 28.78 3.78 -7.64
C PHE A 304 28.99 2.83 -8.83
N ALA A 305 29.34 3.35 -10.00
CA ALA A 305 29.59 2.58 -11.20
C ALA A 305 30.87 1.74 -11.05
N LEU A 306 30.79 0.44 -11.38
CA LEU A 306 31.94 -0.47 -11.30
C LEU A 306 32.56 -0.79 -12.66
N GLY A 307 31.88 -0.44 -13.76
CA GLY A 307 32.34 -0.69 -15.12
C GLY A 307 32.03 -2.10 -15.63
N LYS A 308 32.16 -2.28 -16.95
CA LYS A 308 31.58 -3.41 -17.69
C LYS A 308 31.94 -4.79 -17.15
N ASP A 309 33.23 -5.06 -16.96
CA ASP A 309 33.69 -6.41 -16.58
C ASP A 309 33.34 -6.75 -15.12
N LYS A 310 33.41 -5.76 -14.22
CA LYS A 310 33.06 -5.95 -12.81
C LYS A 310 31.55 -6.00 -12.59
N GLN A 311 30.76 -5.19 -13.28
CA GLN A 311 29.30 -5.21 -13.13
C GLN A 311 28.64 -6.38 -13.86
N ALA A 312 29.23 -6.81 -14.98
CA ALA A 312 28.65 -7.88 -15.77
C ALA A 312 29.11 -9.27 -15.35
N ASP A 313 30.34 -9.44 -14.86
CA ASP A 313 30.90 -10.73 -14.47
C ASP A 313 31.26 -10.83 -12.98
N SER A 314 30.80 -9.90 -12.12
CA SER A 314 30.99 -9.96 -10.66
C SER A 314 30.47 -11.29 -10.07
N THR A 315 31.36 -12.26 -10.04
CA THR A 315 31.44 -13.33 -9.05
C THR A 315 32.00 -12.72 -7.79
N THR A 316 31.22 -11.95 -7.04
CA THR A 316 31.60 -11.67 -5.66
C THR A 316 31.63 -12.99 -4.91
N ASN A 317 32.78 -13.30 -4.29
CA ASN A 317 32.96 -14.46 -3.43
C ASN A 317 31.92 -14.41 -2.31
N GLU A 318 31.44 -15.58 -1.88
CA GLU A 318 30.48 -15.77 -0.79
C GLU A 318 30.95 -15.14 0.54
N GLU A 319 32.23 -14.75 0.66
CA GLU A 319 32.84 -14.37 1.93
C GLU A 319 32.86 -12.85 2.24
N ASP A 320 32.55 -11.96 1.28
CA ASP A 320 32.43 -10.51 1.54
C ASP A 320 30.99 -9.99 1.56
N PHE A 321 30.02 -10.91 1.44
CA PHE A 321 28.66 -10.71 1.91
C PHE A 321 28.54 -11.50 3.20
N GLU A 322 28.52 -10.84 4.36
CA GLU A 322 27.91 -11.49 5.53
C GLU A 322 26.52 -11.94 5.09
N ASP A 323 26.34 -13.26 5.04
CA ASP A 323 25.15 -13.93 4.57
C ASP A 323 23.90 -13.32 5.19
N ASP A 324 23.16 -12.58 4.37
CA ASP A 324 21.70 -12.54 4.51
C ASP A 324 21.04 -12.76 3.13
N TYR A 325 21.70 -13.57 2.31
CA TYR A 325 21.13 -14.12 1.07
C TYR A 325 20.90 -15.63 1.20
N ASP A 326 19.82 -16.01 1.91
CA ASP A 326 19.22 -17.35 1.85
C ASP A 326 18.64 -17.63 0.43
N PRO A 327 18.98 -18.74 -0.25
CA PRO A 327 18.35 -19.15 -1.51
C PRO A 327 16.80 -19.28 -1.45
N LYS A 328 16.18 -19.22 -0.27
CA LYS A 328 14.73 -19.11 -0.02
C LYS A 328 14.12 -17.73 -0.35
N TRP A 329 14.92 -16.68 -0.60
CA TRP A 329 14.39 -15.33 -0.87
C TRP A 329 13.69 -15.20 -2.24
N ASP A 330 13.89 -16.16 -3.14
CA ASP A 330 13.18 -16.25 -4.41
C ASP A 330 11.84 -16.99 -4.29
N GLU A 331 11.53 -17.70 -3.20
CA GLU A 331 10.21 -18.33 -2.98
C GLU A 331 9.46 -17.67 -1.82
N ILE A 332 8.95 -16.47 -2.14
CA ILE A 332 7.83 -15.80 -1.46
C ILE A 332 8.20 -15.16 -0.11
N TYR A 333 8.81 -13.96 -0.17
CA TYR A 333 8.78 -12.91 0.86
C TYR A 333 8.83 -13.39 2.33
N PRO A 334 10.03 -13.48 2.94
CA PRO A 334 10.22 -13.39 4.38
C PRO A 334 10.44 -11.96 4.90
N GLU A 335 10.37 -11.87 6.22
CA GLU A 335 10.21 -10.72 7.11
C GLU A 335 11.49 -9.90 7.33
N LEU A 336 11.33 -8.65 7.74
CA LEU A 336 12.43 -7.79 8.20
C LEU A 336 12.72 -8.03 9.68
N ASP A 337 14.01 -8.16 10.00
CA ASP A 337 14.53 -8.38 11.36
C ASP A 337 14.33 -7.15 12.28
N SER A 338 14.21 -7.47 13.56
CA SER A 338 13.69 -6.70 14.69
C SER A 338 14.62 -5.63 15.27
N ASN A 339 15.93 -5.66 14.99
CA ASN A 339 16.90 -4.74 15.61
C ASN A 339 17.20 -3.46 14.81
N ASP A 340 17.10 -3.48 13.48
CA ASP A 340 17.33 -2.26 12.65
C ASP A 340 16.18 -1.23 12.79
N VAL A 341 14.99 -1.68 13.20
CA VAL A 341 13.82 -0.84 13.45
C VAL A 341 13.92 -0.09 14.78
N GLU A 342 14.63 -0.65 15.76
CA GLU A 342 14.80 -0.05 17.10
C GLU A 342 15.69 1.19 17.06
N ILE A 343 16.71 1.15 16.19
CA ILE A 343 17.47 2.32 15.78
C ILE A 343 16.49 3.26 15.08
N ILE A 344 15.97 3.00 13.86
CA ILE A 344 15.01 3.89 13.15
C ILE A 344 13.95 4.58 14.05
N GLU A 345 13.35 3.85 15.01
CA GLU A 345 12.44 4.37 16.03
C GLU A 345 13.06 5.42 16.99
N GLU A 346 14.28 5.26 17.52
CA GLU A 346 14.94 6.21 18.43
C GLU A 346 15.27 7.58 17.80
N CYS A 347 15.74 7.67 16.53
CA CYS A 347 15.95 9.00 15.91
C CYS A 347 14.65 9.62 15.47
N LEU A 348 13.66 8.85 15.00
CA LEU A 348 12.37 9.45 14.66
C LEU A 348 11.70 10.00 15.94
N ILE A 349 11.88 9.33 17.08
CA ILE A 349 11.45 9.81 18.42
C ILE A 349 12.24 11.04 18.85
N ARG A 350 13.58 11.08 18.69
CA ARG A 350 14.42 12.24 19.06
C ARG A 350 14.23 13.44 18.13
N ILE A 351 14.01 13.22 16.84
CA ILE A 351 13.66 14.28 15.87
C ILE A 351 12.31 14.86 16.23
N LEU A 352 11.29 14.03 16.52
CA LEU A 352 9.97 14.49 16.97
C LEU A 352 10.00 15.17 18.36
N ALA A 353 10.96 14.84 19.23
CA ALA A 353 11.22 15.53 20.49
C ALA A 353 11.99 16.85 20.29
N ALA A 354 12.91 16.92 19.31
CA ALA A 354 13.72 18.09 18.99
C ALA A 354 12.94 19.20 18.25
N VAL A 355 11.85 18.88 17.54
CA VAL A 355 10.96 19.91 16.94
C VAL A 355 10.03 20.60 17.95
N GLY A 356 10.15 20.30 19.25
CA GLY A 356 9.44 21.02 20.30
C GLY A 356 7.92 20.97 20.15
N PHE A 357 7.32 19.81 20.42
CA PHE A 357 5.87 19.73 20.69
C PHE A 357 5.63 19.75 22.20
N PRO A 358 5.47 20.93 22.82
CA PRO A 358 4.84 20.99 24.14
C PRO A 358 3.41 20.48 23.97
N SER A 359 3.08 19.43 24.74
CA SER A 359 1.73 18.95 25.08
C SER A 359 0.52 19.32 24.18
N GLY A 360 -0.20 18.30 23.68
CA GLY A 360 -1.62 18.39 23.33
C GLY A 360 -1.96 18.18 21.85
N GLU A 361 -3.01 17.38 21.60
CA GLU A 361 -3.84 17.22 20.38
C GLU A 361 -3.27 17.66 19.01
N ALA A 362 -3.17 16.73 18.04
CA ALA A 362 -2.90 17.07 16.64
C ALA A 362 -4.22 17.24 15.85
N ILE A 363 -4.41 18.38 15.18
CA ILE A 363 -5.63 18.66 14.40
C ILE A 363 -5.35 18.37 12.92
N ILE A 364 -6.13 17.46 12.30
CA ILE A 364 -6.08 17.11 10.86
C ILE A 364 -7.46 17.42 10.25
N GLY A 365 -7.64 18.65 9.77
CA GLY A 365 -8.92 19.13 9.24
C GLY A 365 -9.95 19.40 10.35
N PRO A 366 -11.27 19.24 10.09
CA PRO A 366 -12.29 19.31 11.14
C PRO A 366 -12.19 18.16 12.16
N HIS A 367 -11.30 17.18 11.94
CA HIS A 367 -11.10 16.01 12.78
C HIS A 367 -9.80 16.13 13.57
N ARG A 368 -9.89 16.06 14.90
CA ARG A 368 -8.71 16.04 15.78
C ARG A 368 -8.14 14.62 15.80
N CYS A 369 -6.95 14.41 15.25
CA CYS A 369 -6.21 13.15 15.41
C CYS A 369 -5.54 13.16 16.77
N ILE A 370 -6.13 12.42 17.71
CA ILE A 370 -5.66 12.39 19.07
C ILE A 370 -4.50 11.40 19.17
N VAL A 371 -3.37 11.81 19.76
CA VAL A 371 -2.33 10.91 20.24
C VAL A 371 -2.25 11.05 21.74
N VAL A 372 -2.58 10.00 22.46
CA VAL A 372 -2.59 10.04 23.91
C VAL A 372 -1.22 9.60 24.43
N LYS A 373 -0.41 10.54 24.94
CA LYS A 373 0.93 10.22 25.50
C LYS A 373 0.85 9.44 26.81
N ASN A 374 -0.16 9.73 27.63
CA ASN A 374 -0.34 9.09 28.93
C ASN A 374 -1.35 7.94 28.81
N HIS A 375 -0.86 6.70 28.85
CA HIS A 375 -1.70 5.50 28.75
C HIS A 375 -2.36 5.10 30.08
N ASN A 376 -2.70 6.08 30.92
CA ASN A 376 -3.42 5.84 32.17
C ASN A 376 -4.87 5.43 31.89
N CYS A 377 -5.34 4.48 32.67
CA CYS A 377 -6.70 3.97 32.62
C CYS A 377 -7.38 4.17 33.99
N PRO A 378 -8.67 4.54 34.03
CA PRO A 378 -9.59 4.65 32.90
C PRO A 378 -9.32 5.87 32.01
N ASN A 379 -9.67 5.76 30.73
CA ASN A 379 -9.52 6.84 29.75
C ASN A 379 -10.85 7.17 29.09
N GLN A 380 -11.20 8.45 29.01
CA GLN A 380 -12.49 8.91 28.46
C GLN A 380 -12.73 8.54 26.98
N ASN A 381 -11.66 8.25 26.22
CA ASN A 381 -11.74 7.87 24.82
C ASN A 381 -11.90 6.35 24.61
N VAL A 382 -11.97 5.56 25.69
CA VAL A 382 -12.21 4.12 25.67
C VAL A 382 -13.44 3.83 26.52
N LYS A 383 -14.54 3.44 25.88
CA LYS A 383 -15.82 3.16 26.54
C LYS A 383 -16.19 1.69 26.40
N PHE A 384 -16.91 1.17 27.38
CA PHE A 384 -17.32 -0.23 27.43
C PHE A 384 -18.84 -0.30 27.55
N TRP A 385 -19.49 -0.97 26.60
CA TRP A 385 -20.93 -1.13 26.55
C TRP A 385 -21.30 -2.60 26.72
N LEU A 386 -22.01 -2.92 27.79
CA LEU A 386 -22.47 -4.26 28.12
C LEU A 386 -23.85 -4.53 27.53
N TYR A 387 -23.92 -5.62 26.78
CA TYR A 387 -25.13 -6.16 26.19
C TYR A 387 -25.38 -7.58 26.72
N SER A 388 -26.65 -7.94 26.76
CA SER A 388 -27.18 -9.27 27.06
C SER A 388 -28.53 -9.39 26.34
N LYS A 389 -29.20 -10.54 26.46
CA LYS A 389 -30.57 -10.68 25.93
C LYS A 389 -31.54 -9.64 26.49
N THR A 390 -31.35 -9.20 27.74
CA THR A 390 -32.23 -8.23 28.41
C THR A 390 -31.81 -6.79 28.18
N THR A 391 -30.52 -6.52 27.96
CA THR A 391 -29.98 -5.16 27.75
C THR A 391 -29.66 -4.85 26.29
N ARG A 392 -30.20 -5.65 25.34
CA ARG A 392 -29.94 -5.53 23.90
C ARG A 392 -30.26 -4.14 23.36
N ASP A 393 -31.42 -3.59 23.72
CA ASP A 393 -31.91 -2.30 23.17
C ASP A 393 -31.52 -1.10 24.05
N ALA A 394 -31.07 -1.36 25.29
CA ALA A 394 -30.61 -0.37 26.24
C ALA A 394 -29.32 -0.87 26.95
N PRO A 395 -28.15 -0.79 26.29
CA PRO A 395 -26.91 -1.31 26.84
C PRO A 395 -26.44 -0.54 28.06
N VAL A 396 -25.79 -1.25 28.98
CA VAL A 396 -25.24 -0.67 30.20
C VAL A 396 -23.83 -0.15 29.92
N LYS A 397 -23.58 1.13 30.17
CA LYS A 397 -22.22 1.69 30.12
C LYS A 397 -21.46 1.30 31.38
N LEU A 398 -20.38 0.54 31.24
CA LEU A 398 -19.57 0.12 32.38
C LEU A 398 -18.57 1.20 32.81
N ASP A 399 -18.43 1.39 34.11
CA ASP A 399 -17.29 2.07 34.72
C ASP A 399 -16.29 0.99 35.19
N PRO A 400 -15.08 0.90 34.60
CA PRO A 400 -14.11 -0.13 34.94
C PRO A 400 -13.64 -0.06 36.40
N LEU A 401 -13.83 1.05 37.11
CA LEU A 401 -13.51 1.19 38.52
C LEU A 401 -14.72 0.95 39.46
N LYS A 402 -15.94 1.01 38.94
CA LYS A 402 -17.19 0.90 39.71
C LYS A 402 -18.19 -0.03 39.02
N LEU A 403 -17.83 -1.31 38.98
CA LEU A 403 -18.66 -2.37 38.40
C LEU A 403 -19.84 -2.69 39.33
N ASN A 404 -21.03 -2.88 38.76
CA ASN A 404 -22.23 -3.26 39.51
C ASN A 404 -22.46 -4.78 39.39
N PRO A 405 -22.39 -5.55 40.48
CA PRO A 405 -22.56 -7.01 40.44
C PRO A 405 -23.91 -7.48 39.85
N LYS A 406 -24.96 -6.66 39.95
CA LYS A 406 -26.29 -7.00 39.40
C LYS A 406 -26.28 -7.11 37.87
N ASP A 407 -25.39 -6.40 37.19
CA ASP A 407 -25.31 -6.40 35.73
C ASP A 407 -24.75 -7.74 35.19
N PHE A 408 -24.04 -8.50 36.05
CA PHE A 408 -23.39 -9.78 35.73
C PHE A 408 -24.04 -10.99 36.41
N ASN A 409 -25.32 -10.85 36.81
CA ASN A 409 -26.09 -11.92 37.43
C ASN A 409 -27.29 -12.32 36.54
N PRO A 410 -27.47 -13.62 36.20
CA PRO A 410 -26.65 -14.77 36.60
C PRO A 410 -25.29 -14.83 35.89
N PRO A 411 -24.30 -15.57 36.42
CA PRO A 411 -22.99 -15.74 35.77
C PRO A 411 -23.13 -16.34 34.37
N ARG A 412 -22.49 -15.72 33.38
CA ARG A 412 -22.51 -16.13 31.97
C ARG A 412 -21.15 -15.96 31.32
N PRO A 413 -20.87 -16.64 30.20
CA PRO A 413 -19.67 -16.38 29.41
C PRO A 413 -19.64 -14.95 28.87
N LEU A 414 -18.44 -14.39 28.74
CA LEU A 414 -18.22 -13.02 28.27
C LEU A 414 -17.52 -13.02 26.92
N LYS A 415 -18.16 -12.36 25.93
CA LYS A 415 -17.59 -12.08 24.62
C LYS A 415 -17.24 -10.60 24.52
N ILE A 416 -16.04 -10.27 24.08
CA ILE A 416 -15.58 -8.88 23.93
C ILE A 416 -15.34 -8.59 22.46
N LEU A 417 -15.97 -7.55 21.92
CA LEU A 417 -15.90 -7.18 20.51
C LEU A 417 -15.12 -5.89 20.31
N LEU A 418 -14.11 -5.93 19.43
CA LEU A 418 -13.18 -4.84 19.14
C LEU A 418 -13.25 -4.43 17.66
N HIS A 419 -13.64 -3.17 17.40
CA HIS A 419 -13.79 -2.65 16.04
C HIS A 419 -12.46 -2.21 15.40
N GLY A 420 -12.47 -2.03 14.09
CA GLY A 420 -11.30 -1.61 13.33
C GLY A 420 -11.07 -0.11 13.26
N PHE A 421 -10.17 0.28 12.36
CA PHE A 421 -10.02 1.66 11.91
C PHE A 421 -11.35 2.20 11.36
N THR A 422 -11.67 3.46 11.65
CA THR A 422 -12.96 4.12 11.33
C THR A 422 -14.22 3.56 11.98
N GLY A 423 -14.09 2.48 12.78
CA GLY A 423 -15.23 1.84 13.44
C GLY A 423 -15.62 2.50 14.77
N ASN A 424 -16.73 2.01 15.33
CA ASN A 424 -17.28 2.34 16.65
C ASN A 424 -18.00 1.11 17.26
N SER A 425 -18.73 1.30 18.37
CA SER A 425 -19.49 0.25 19.08
C SER A 425 -20.50 -0.51 18.23
N ASP A 426 -20.93 0.04 17.09
CA ASP A 426 -21.96 -0.53 16.23
C ASP A 426 -21.42 -0.92 14.86
N SER A 427 -20.17 -0.60 14.57
CA SER A 427 -19.46 -1.02 13.36
C SER A 427 -18.96 -2.45 13.49
N ALA A 428 -18.54 -3.05 12.38
CA ALA A 428 -17.89 -4.36 12.37
C ALA A 428 -16.78 -4.45 13.44
N PRO A 429 -16.75 -5.52 14.23
CA PRO A 429 -17.54 -6.75 14.06
C PRO A 429 -18.91 -6.73 14.75
N ASN A 430 -19.27 -5.65 15.45
CA ASN A 430 -20.44 -5.61 16.34
C ASN A 430 -21.78 -5.79 15.60
N ASN A 431 -21.97 -5.13 14.46
CA ASN A 431 -23.20 -5.24 13.66
C ASN A 431 -23.52 -6.66 13.19
N TYR A 432 -22.50 -7.51 12.97
CA TYR A 432 -22.70 -8.89 12.52
C TYR A 432 -22.72 -9.89 13.68
N ILE A 433 -21.77 -9.77 14.62
CA ILE A 433 -21.52 -10.79 15.64
C ILE A 433 -22.42 -10.61 16.87
N ARG A 434 -22.60 -9.38 17.36
CA ARG A 434 -23.41 -9.12 18.57
C ARG A 434 -24.86 -9.63 18.43
N PRO A 435 -25.61 -9.31 17.36
CA PRO A 435 -26.97 -9.84 17.23
C PRO A 435 -26.98 -11.36 17.09
N ALA A 436 -26.03 -11.95 16.36
CA ALA A 436 -25.92 -13.40 16.22
C ALA A 436 -25.66 -14.10 17.57
N LEU A 437 -24.79 -13.54 18.42
CA LEU A 437 -24.56 -14.05 19.78
C LEU A 437 -25.82 -13.91 20.65
N LEU A 438 -26.41 -12.73 20.72
CA LEU A 438 -27.56 -12.50 21.61
C LEU A 438 -28.81 -13.29 21.21
N ASN A 439 -28.98 -13.61 19.92
CA ASN A 439 -30.09 -14.43 19.46
C ASN A 439 -29.92 -15.92 19.79
N ASN A 440 -28.68 -16.43 19.79
CA ASN A 440 -28.42 -17.88 19.84
C ASN A 440 -27.80 -18.35 21.17
N GLU A 441 -27.22 -17.45 21.96
CA GLU A 441 -26.40 -17.80 23.13
C GLU A 441 -26.81 -16.97 24.36
N ASP A 442 -26.67 -17.57 25.56
CA ASP A 442 -26.92 -16.88 26.83
C ASP A 442 -25.63 -16.26 27.38
N VAL A 443 -25.16 -15.19 26.74
CA VAL A 443 -23.85 -14.57 27.00
C VAL A 443 -23.95 -13.10 27.34
N TYR A 444 -22.90 -12.58 27.97
CA TYR A 444 -22.61 -11.16 28.01
C TYR A 444 -21.75 -10.78 26.81
N VAL A 445 -22.04 -9.64 26.19
CA VAL A 445 -21.22 -9.06 25.12
C VAL A 445 -20.78 -7.67 25.53
N ILE A 446 -19.47 -7.41 25.57
CA ILE A 446 -18.93 -6.07 25.75
C ILE A 446 -18.44 -5.56 24.40
N SER A 447 -19.07 -4.51 23.88
CA SER A 447 -18.55 -3.76 22.75
C SER A 447 -17.65 -2.64 23.28
N VAL A 448 -16.39 -2.62 22.85
CA VAL A 448 -15.45 -1.56 23.23
C VAL A 448 -15.48 -0.48 22.16
N ASP A 449 -15.77 0.76 22.57
CA ASP A 449 -15.77 1.93 21.69
C ASP A 449 -14.54 2.80 21.97
N TYR A 450 -13.66 2.84 20.98
CA TYR A 450 -12.50 3.73 20.92
C TYR A 450 -12.46 4.52 19.61
N ALA A 451 -13.61 4.81 19.01
CA ALA A 451 -13.74 5.46 17.71
C ALA A 451 -12.93 6.78 17.61
N ARG A 452 -12.86 7.55 18.71
CA ARG A 452 -12.07 8.79 18.78
C ARG A 452 -10.57 8.60 18.62
N LEU A 453 -10.07 7.41 18.92
CA LEU A 453 -8.64 7.08 18.82
C LEU A 453 -8.28 6.50 17.45
N VAL A 454 -9.27 6.01 16.69
CA VAL A 454 -9.05 5.27 15.45
C VAL A 454 -9.82 5.84 14.24
N ASN A 455 -10.11 7.14 14.24
CA ASN A 455 -10.90 7.81 13.20
C ASN A 455 -10.11 8.05 11.90
N ALA A 456 -10.80 8.11 10.76
CA ALA A 456 -10.18 8.60 9.53
C ALA A 456 -9.91 10.11 9.61
N PRO A 457 -8.83 10.63 8.99
CA PRO A 457 -7.77 9.91 8.24
C PRO A 457 -6.59 9.46 9.11
N CYS A 458 -6.77 9.37 10.43
CA CYS A 458 -5.73 9.31 11.47
C CYS A 458 -5.09 7.93 11.66
N TYR A 459 -4.77 7.19 10.59
CA TYR A 459 -4.37 5.77 10.69
C TYR A 459 -3.09 5.53 11.52
N ILE A 460 -2.03 6.31 11.30
CA ILE A 460 -0.77 6.15 12.04
C ILE A 460 -0.94 6.48 13.53
N THR A 461 -1.71 7.51 13.85
CA THR A 461 -2.01 7.85 15.25
C THR A 461 -2.93 6.81 15.89
N SER A 462 -3.80 6.17 15.10
CA SER A 462 -4.63 5.04 15.54
C SER A 462 -3.77 3.90 16.07
N ILE A 463 -2.71 3.55 15.34
CA ILE A 463 -1.75 2.52 15.75
C ILE A 463 -1.05 2.90 17.05
N ARG A 464 -0.64 4.17 17.20
CA ARG A 464 0.00 4.67 18.44
C ARG A 464 -0.93 4.63 19.65
N ASN A 465 -2.24 4.67 19.45
CA ASN A 465 -3.23 4.63 20.52
C ASN A 465 -3.63 3.21 20.94
N LEU A 466 -3.31 2.16 20.17
CA LEU A 466 -3.70 0.78 20.51
C LEU A 466 -3.22 0.33 21.89
N PRO A 467 -1.99 0.67 22.36
CA PRO A 467 -1.56 0.30 23.70
C PRO A 467 -2.43 0.91 24.81
N LEU A 468 -2.95 2.13 24.63
CA LEU A 468 -3.90 2.72 25.58
C LEU A 468 -5.20 1.90 25.64
N VAL A 469 -5.77 1.59 24.49
CA VAL A 469 -7.03 0.80 24.41
C VAL A 469 -6.84 -0.55 25.10
N SER A 470 -5.71 -1.21 24.81
CA SER A 470 -5.35 -2.52 25.35
C SER A 470 -5.17 -2.52 26.86
N LYS A 471 -4.46 -1.50 27.41
CA LYS A 471 -4.32 -1.32 28.87
C LYS A 471 -5.66 -1.08 29.55
N CYS A 472 -6.53 -0.27 28.95
CA CYS A 472 -7.82 0.04 29.55
C CYS A 472 -8.77 -1.15 29.49
N LEU A 473 -8.73 -1.93 28.42
CA LEU A 473 -9.46 -3.19 28.34
C LEU A 473 -8.94 -4.20 29.37
N ALA A 474 -7.62 -4.35 29.53
CA ALA A 474 -7.05 -5.22 30.54
C ALA A 474 -7.42 -4.82 31.98
N GLN A 475 -7.45 -3.51 32.27
CA GLN A 475 -7.94 -3.00 33.57
C GLN A 475 -9.37 -3.47 33.85
N LEU A 476 -10.26 -3.36 32.87
CA LEU A 476 -11.63 -3.84 32.99
C LEU A 476 -11.68 -5.36 33.22
N ILE A 477 -10.98 -6.14 32.40
CA ILE A 477 -10.95 -7.60 32.51
C ILE A 477 -10.45 -8.04 33.89
N ASN A 478 -9.33 -7.46 34.36
CA ASN A 478 -8.77 -7.77 35.66
C ASN A 478 -9.76 -7.45 36.80
N ASN A 479 -10.48 -6.33 36.71
CA ASN A 479 -11.48 -5.95 37.72
C ASN A 479 -12.72 -6.85 37.70
N LEU A 480 -13.20 -7.25 36.52
CA LEU A 480 -14.31 -8.21 36.37
C LEU A 480 -13.96 -9.56 37.00
N VAL A 481 -12.76 -10.07 36.73
CA VAL A 481 -12.29 -11.36 37.27
C VAL A 481 -12.03 -11.26 38.77
N LYS A 482 -11.37 -10.19 39.24
CA LYS A 482 -11.06 -9.98 40.66
C LYS A 482 -12.31 -9.90 41.53
N GLN A 483 -13.40 -9.32 41.01
CA GLN A 483 -14.68 -9.22 41.72
C GLN A 483 -15.56 -10.48 41.56
N GLY A 484 -15.09 -11.50 40.82
CA GLY A 484 -15.87 -12.72 40.59
C GLY A 484 -17.09 -12.53 39.68
N LEU A 485 -17.18 -11.40 38.96
CA LEU A 485 -18.32 -11.08 38.10
C LEU A 485 -18.31 -11.91 36.80
N VAL A 486 -17.12 -12.27 36.33
CA VAL A 486 -16.92 -13.13 35.17
C VAL A 486 -15.84 -14.15 35.47
N GLN A 487 -16.10 -15.41 35.12
CA GLN A 487 -15.07 -16.44 35.19
C GLN A 487 -14.03 -16.17 34.10
N HIS A 488 -12.77 -16.06 34.50
CA HIS A 488 -11.65 -15.80 33.59
C HIS A 488 -11.63 -16.76 32.38
N ASP A 489 -11.93 -18.05 32.61
CA ASP A 489 -11.84 -19.06 31.56
C ASP A 489 -12.99 -18.99 30.54
N GLN A 490 -13.99 -18.15 30.80
CA GLN A 490 -15.15 -17.92 29.96
C GLN A 490 -15.05 -16.60 29.15
N ILE A 491 -13.89 -15.95 29.15
CA ILE A 491 -13.63 -14.72 28.40
C ILE A 491 -13.09 -15.06 27.00
N HIS A 492 -13.71 -14.49 25.97
CA HIS A 492 -13.28 -14.59 24.58
C HIS A 492 -13.26 -13.21 23.94
N ILE A 493 -12.10 -12.78 23.45
CA ILE A 493 -11.93 -11.50 22.76
C ILE A 493 -11.95 -11.73 21.25
N ILE A 494 -12.74 -10.96 20.52
CA ILE A 494 -12.89 -11.03 19.06
C ILE A 494 -12.61 -9.65 18.49
N GLY A 495 -11.53 -9.52 17.72
CA GLY A 495 -11.09 -8.22 17.20
C GLY A 495 -10.99 -8.19 15.68
N PHE A 496 -11.50 -7.11 15.08
CA PHE A 496 -11.47 -6.88 13.63
C PHE A 496 -10.44 -5.82 13.25
N SER A 497 -9.64 -6.05 12.20
CA SER A 497 -8.68 -5.06 11.68
C SER A 497 -7.71 -4.62 12.79
N LEU A 498 -7.58 -3.31 13.08
CA LEU A 498 -6.79 -2.82 14.22
C LEU A 498 -7.24 -3.41 15.58
N GLY A 499 -8.52 -3.76 15.72
CA GLY A 499 -9.07 -4.39 16.92
C GLY A 499 -8.51 -5.78 17.20
N ALA A 500 -8.03 -6.50 16.18
CA ALA A 500 -7.33 -7.78 16.37
C ALA A 500 -6.03 -7.57 17.16
N HIS A 501 -5.29 -6.49 16.86
CA HIS A 501 -4.06 -6.16 17.59
C HIS A 501 -4.34 -5.61 18.99
N VAL A 502 -5.46 -4.89 19.18
CA VAL A 502 -5.91 -4.54 20.54
C VAL A 502 -6.18 -5.80 21.36
N ALA A 503 -6.78 -6.84 20.77
CA ALA A 503 -7.01 -8.10 21.44
C ALA A 503 -5.69 -8.75 21.91
N GLY A 504 -4.71 -8.84 21.00
CA GLY A 504 -3.38 -9.40 21.31
C GLY A 504 -2.63 -8.58 22.36
N GLN A 505 -2.52 -7.26 22.17
CA GLN A 505 -1.85 -6.37 23.12
C GLN A 505 -2.52 -6.36 24.52
N THR A 506 -3.82 -6.66 24.61
CA THR A 506 -4.51 -6.78 25.91
C THR A 506 -3.97 -7.96 26.72
N ALA A 507 -3.54 -9.05 26.06
CA ALA A 507 -2.95 -10.21 26.71
C ALA A 507 -1.70 -9.86 27.55
N ASN A 508 -0.94 -8.84 27.14
CA ASN A 508 0.26 -8.36 27.85
C ASN A 508 -0.04 -7.66 29.18
N HIS A 509 -1.32 -7.36 29.46
CA HIS A 509 -1.72 -6.52 30.59
C HIS A 509 -2.75 -7.20 31.52
N VAL A 510 -3.30 -8.34 31.12
CA VAL A 510 -4.16 -9.15 31.98
C VAL A 510 -3.33 -9.99 32.96
N GLN A 511 -3.84 -10.22 34.15
CA GLN A 511 -3.14 -10.96 35.21
C GLN A 511 -3.10 -12.47 34.96
N ARG A 512 -4.01 -12.98 34.13
CA ARG A 512 -4.14 -14.39 33.78
C ARG A 512 -4.23 -14.51 32.26
N LYS A 513 -3.57 -15.52 31.70
CA LYS A 513 -3.52 -15.76 30.25
C LYS A 513 -4.90 -16.08 29.69
N LEU A 514 -5.36 -15.32 28.69
CA LEU A 514 -6.68 -15.49 28.09
C LEU A 514 -6.87 -16.88 27.47
N LYS A 515 -8.11 -17.40 27.51
CA LYS A 515 -8.41 -18.71 26.91
C LYS A 515 -8.57 -18.67 25.40
N ARG A 516 -9.21 -17.63 24.86
CA ARG A 516 -9.42 -17.50 23.42
C ARG A 516 -9.36 -16.06 22.93
N ILE A 517 -8.61 -15.85 21.85
CA ILE A 517 -8.68 -14.64 21.02
C ILE A 517 -9.02 -15.04 19.58
N THR A 518 -9.94 -14.33 18.94
CA THR A 518 -10.17 -14.44 17.51
C THR A 518 -9.77 -13.16 16.79
N GLY A 519 -8.88 -13.28 15.80
CA GLY A 519 -8.50 -12.21 14.89
C GLY A 519 -9.33 -12.26 13.60
N LEU A 520 -10.06 -11.18 13.30
CA LEU A 520 -10.82 -11.04 12.07
C LEU A 520 -10.07 -10.06 11.16
N ASP A 521 -9.48 -10.60 10.11
CA ASP A 521 -8.61 -9.92 9.14
C ASP A 521 -7.69 -8.87 9.80
N PRO A 522 -6.75 -9.29 10.67
CA PRO A 522 -5.90 -8.37 11.44
C PRO A 522 -5.19 -7.37 10.52
N ALA A 523 -5.13 -6.08 10.87
CA ALA A 523 -4.63 -5.06 9.95
C ALA A 523 -3.13 -5.17 9.63
N LYS A 524 -2.75 -4.93 8.37
CA LYS A 524 -1.36 -5.01 7.91
C LYS A 524 -0.57 -3.69 7.91
N PRO A 525 -1.11 -2.57 7.41
CA PRO A 525 -0.29 -1.39 7.20
C PRO A 525 0.32 -0.87 8.52
N PHE A 526 1.64 -0.69 8.55
CA PHE A 526 2.38 -0.11 9.70
C PHE A 526 2.23 -0.86 11.05
N ILE A 527 1.81 -2.13 11.04
CA ILE A 527 1.80 -3.01 12.21
C ILE A 527 3.07 -3.89 12.17
N ASN A 528 3.90 -3.82 13.22
CA ASN A 528 5.24 -4.44 13.29
C ASN A 528 5.18 -5.96 13.53
N GLY A 529 6.25 -6.68 13.17
CA GLY A 529 6.42 -8.13 13.38
C GLY A 529 6.62 -8.57 14.84
N ASN A 530 6.93 -7.66 15.78
CA ASN A 530 7.08 -7.96 17.21
C ASN A 530 5.75 -8.44 17.81
N SER A 531 5.72 -9.69 18.30
CA SER A 531 4.52 -10.34 18.83
C SER A 531 3.76 -9.49 19.85
N TYR A 532 4.47 -8.82 20.77
CA TYR A 532 3.83 -7.97 21.81
C TYR A 532 3.12 -6.72 21.29
N LYS A 533 3.41 -6.23 20.08
CA LYS A 533 2.78 -5.04 19.47
C LYS A 533 1.62 -5.40 18.53
N ARG A 534 1.37 -6.68 18.26
CA ARG A 534 0.31 -7.14 17.34
C ARG A 534 -0.43 -8.33 17.93
N LEU A 535 -1.24 -8.99 17.10
CA LEU A 535 -1.83 -10.27 17.46
C LEU A 535 -0.79 -11.35 17.18
N ASP A 536 -0.65 -12.27 18.11
CA ASP A 536 0.28 -13.38 18.07
C ASP A 536 -0.33 -14.65 18.67
N ILE A 537 0.19 -15.80 18.23
CA ILE A 537 -0.23 -17.12 18.70
C ILE A 537 -0.10 -17.27 20.22
N THR A 538 0.85 -16.57 20.86
CA THR A 538 1.12 -16.68 22.30
C THR A 538 0.12 -15.92 23.19
N ASP A 539 -0.68 -15.01 22.63
CA ASP A 539 -1.54 -14.08 23.37
C ASP A 539 -2.70 -14.76 24.13
N ALA A 540 -3.07 -15.99 23.74
CA ALA A 540 -4.08 -16.78 24.42
C ALA A 540 -3.76 -18.28 24.36
N ASP A 541 -4.47 -19.10 25.15
CA ASP A 541 -4.39 -20.55 25.05
C ASP A 541 -4.83 -21.04 23.66
N PHE A 542 -5.76 -20.32 23.02
CA PHE A 542 -6.20 -20.56 21.66
C PHE A 542 -6.37 -19.23 20.91
N VAL A 543 -5.74 -19.12 19.74
CA VAL A 543 -5.84 -17.96 18.85
C VAL A 543 -6.27 -18.46 17.49
N ASP A 544 -7.43 -18.04 17.01
CA ASP A 544 -7.95 -18.37 15.69
C ASP A 544 -8.11 -17.13 14.82
N VAL A 545 -7.71 -17.20 13.56
CA VAL A 545 -7.64 -16.01 12.69
C VAL A 545 -8.37 -16.28 11.38
N ILE A 546 -9.14 -15.32 10.90
CA ILE A 546 -9.80 -15.37 9.59
C ILE A 546 -9.20 -14.28 8.71
N HIS A 547 -8.50 -14.66 7.65
CA HIS A 547 -7.87 -13.77 6.67
C HIS A 547 -8.75 -13.69 5.42
N THR A 548 -9.22 -12.49 5.08
CA THR A 548 -10.10 -12.28 3.92
C THR A 548 -9.56 -11.28 2.91
N ASP A 549 -8.62 -10.40 3.30
CA ASP A 549 -7.95 -9.47 2.40
C ASP A 549 -6.45 -9.31 2.69
N ARG A 550 -5.56 -9.93 1.91
CA ARG A 550 -4.09 -9.82 2.08
C ARG A 550 -3.50 -8.43 1.78
N ILE A 551 -4.33 -7.49 1.33
CA ILE A 551 -3.92 -6.10 1.05
C ILE A 551 -4.06 -5.25 2.33
N LEU A 552 -5.25 -5.22 2.93
CA LEU A 552 -5.50 -4.47 4.17
C LEU A 552 -5.24 -5.29 5.43
N GLY A 553 -5.39 -6.61 5.36
CA GLY A 553 -5.14 -7.58 6.43
C GLY A 553 -3.79 -8.31 6.29
N LEU A 554 -3.33 -8.91 7.39
CA LEU A 554 -2.12 -9.73 7.46
C LEU A 554 -2.27 -10.94 6.53
N GLY A 555 -1.19 -11.29 5.82
CA GLY A 555 -1.18 -12.41 4.88
C GLY A 555 -0.49 -13.65 5.45
N GLU A 556 0.23 -13.48 6.55
CA GLU A 556 0.93 -14.48 7.33
C GLU A 556 0.03 -15.06 8.44
N PRO A 557 0.25 -16.31 8.86
CA PRO A 557 -0.48 -16.88 9.98
C PRO A 557 0.00 -16.25 11.29
N VAL A 558 -0.95 -15.88 12.15
CA VAL A 558 -0.67 -15.27 13.46
C VAL A 558 -1.44 -15.94 14.59
N GLY A 559 -2.12 -17.06 14.31
CA GLY A 559 -2.84 -17.87 15.30
C GLY A 559 -2.33 -19.30 15.39
N HIS A 560 -3.00 -20.07 16.24
CA HIS A 560 -2.89 -21.53 16.26
C HIS A 560 -3.64 -22.13 15.06
N VAL A 561 -4.72 -21.48 14.62
CA VAL A 561 -5.54 -21.88 13.48
C VAL A 561 -5.81 -20.66 12.62
N ASP A 562 -5.36 -20.68 11.37
CA ASP A 562 -5.50 -19.56 10.45
C ASP A 562 -6.33 -19.98 9.24
N PHE A 563 -7.48 -19.34 9.07
CA PHE A 563 -8.41 -19.59 7.99
C PHE A 563 -8.23 -18.58 6.88
N TYR A 564 -8.15 -19.05 5.64
CA TYR A 564 -8.03 -18.23 4.44
C TYR A 564 -9.20 -18.55 3.50
N PRO A 565 -10.44 -18.15 3.85
CA PRO A 565 -11.59 -18.30 2.97
C PRO A 565 -11.28 -17.77 1.57
N ASN A 566 -11.55 -18.59 0.55
CA ASN A 566 -11.30 -18.23 -0.86
C ASN A 566 -9.87 -17.72 -1.08
N TYR A 567 -8.91 -18.42 -0.46
CA TYR A 567 -7.48 -18.11 -0.48
C TYR A 567 -7.09 -16.77 0.19
N GLY A 568 -8.01 -16.18 0.94
CA GLY A 568 -7.80 -15.05 1.85
C GLY A 568 -7.53 -13.71 1.17
N SER A 569 -7.85 -13.55 -0.11
CA SER A 569 -7.54 -12.32 -0.86
C SER A 569 -8.73 -11.72 -1.60
N HIS A 570 -9.44 -12.52 -2.40
CA HIS A 570 -10.57 -12.07 -3.20
C HIS A 570 -11.78 -12.91 -2.82
N GLN A 571 -12.73 -12.29 -2.13
CA GLN A 571 -13.90 -12.99 -1.65
C GLN A 571 -15.00 -12.95 -2.73
N PRO A 572 -15.70 -14.06 -2.99
CA PRO A 572 -16.76 -14.12 -3.98
C PRO A 572 -17.82 -13.04 -3.75
N GLY A 573 -18.31 -12.45 -4.84
CA GLY A 573 -19.31 -11.37 -4.81
C GLY A 573 -18.75 -9.98 -4.51
N CYS A 574 -17.54 -9.83 -3.95
CA CYS A 574 -17.02 -8.50 -3.58
C CYS A 574 -16.71 -7.58 -4.76
N ARG A 575 -16.35 -8.12 -5.93
CA ARG A 575 -16.21 -7.31 -7.15
C ARG A 575 -17.56 -6.77 -7.64
N LYS A 576 -18.66 -7.49 -7.45
CA LYS A 576 -20.01 -7.05 -7.83
C LYS A 576 -20.59 -6.10 -6.77
N GLU A 577 -20.41 -6.42 -5.49
CA GLU A 577 -20.89 -5.63 -4.34
C GLU A 577 -20.15 -4.29 -4.20
N ASN A 578 -18.84 -4.28 -4.46
CA ASN A 578 -18.02 -3.07 -4.40
C ASN A 578 -16.98 -3.05 -5.54
N PRO A 579 -17.39 -2.77 -6.79
CA PRO A 579 -16.51 -2.86 -7.96
C PRO A 579 -15.31 -1.91 -7.90
N LEU A 580 -15.41 -0.88 -7.06
CA LEU A 580 -14.53 0.27 -7.04
C LEU A 580 -13.43 0.13 -6.00
N THR A 581 -13.74 -0.61 -4.93
CA THR A 581 -12.85 -0.89 -3.80
C THR A 581 -13.16 -2.28 -3.24
N PRO A 582 -13.00 -3.35 -4.03
CA PRO A 582 -13.37 -4.70 -3.62
C PRO A 582 -12.62 -5.15 -2.35
N GLN A 583 -11.45 -4.58 -2.07
CA GLN A 583 -10.68 -4.82 -0.85
C GLN A 583 -11.44 -4.46 0.43
N VAL A 584 -12.27 -3.41 0.41
CA VAL A 584 -13.07 -3.03 1.59
C VAL A 584 -14.16 -4.08 1.87
N CYS A 585 -14.79 -4.60 0.81
CA CYS A 585 -15.70 -5.72 0.94
C CYS A 585 -14.96 -6.98 1.41
N ASN A 586 -13.82 -7.31 0.80
CA ASN A 586 -12.99 -8.45 1.19
C ASN A 586 -12.61 -8.36 2.69
N HIS A 587 -12.16 -7.20 3.16
CA HIS A 587 -11.80 -6.96 4.56
C HIS A 587 -13.02 -7.19 5.47
N ASP A 588 -14.19 -6.66 5.11
CA ASP A 588 -15.44 -6.81 5.86
C ASP A 588 -16.03 -8.24 5.83
N ARG A 589 -15.54 -9.15 4.98
CA ARG A 589 -16.03 -10.53 4.95
C ARG A 589 -15.66 -11.33 6.19
N ALA A 590 -14.51 -11.10 6.83
CA ALA A 590 -14.12 -11.84 8.03
C ALA A 590 -15.17 -11.75 9.16
N PRO A 591 -15.65 -10.55 9.57
CA PRO A 591 -16.71 -10.46 10.57
C PRO A 591 -18.07 -10.97 10.11
N ARG A 592 -18.39 -10.90 8.80
CA ARG A 592 -19.62 -11.49 8.26
C ARG A 592 -19.62 -13.02 8.33
N TYR A 593 -18.53 -13.65 7.87
CA TYR A 593 -18.36 -15.10 7.94
C TYR A 593 -18.39 -15.58 9.39
N TYR A 594 -17.71 -14.88 10.31
CA TYR A 594 -17.77 -15.22 11.72
C TYR A 594 -19.19 -15.08 12.27
N GLY A 595 -19.90 -13.97 11.98
CA GLY A 595 -21.28 -13.76 12.42
C GLY A 595 -22.22 -14.88 11.97
N GLU A 596 -22.13 -15.29 10.71
CA GLU A 596 -22.91 -16.41 10.17
C GLU A 596 -22.51 -17.75 10.80
N SER A 597 -21.22 -17.97 11.07
CA SER A 597 -20.71 -19.23 11.62
C SER A 597 -21.28 -19.59 13.00
N ILE A 598 -21.82 -18.61 13.74
CA ILE A 598 -22.41 -18.83 15.07
C ILE A 598 -23.60 -19.78 14.99
N ASN A 599 -24.46 -19.62 13.99
CA ASN A 599 -25.71 -20.39 13.84
C ASN A 599 -25.79 -21.16 12.52
N SER A 600 -24.68 -21.30 11.80
CA SER A 600 -24.66 -22.04 10.53
C SER A 600 -24.81 -23.54 10.79
N THR A 601 -25.83 -24.16 10.20
CA THR A 601 -26.03 -25.61 10.23
C THR A 601 -25.15 -26.35 9.22
N LEU A 602 -24.73 -25.65 8.16
CA LEU A 602 -23.81 -26.18 7.14
C LEU A 602 -22.36 -26.10 7.63
N GLY A 603 -21.98 -24.93 8.15
CA GLY A 603 -20.64 -24.66 8.62
C GLY A 603 -19.66 -24.26 7.51
N PHE A 604 -18.64 -23.50 7.90
CA PHE A 604 -17.53 -23.09 7.05
C PHE A 604 -16.37 -24.07 7.19
N TRP A 605 -16.39 -25.16 6.43
CA TRP A 605 -15.37 -26.21 6.55
C TRP A 605 -14.13 -25.86 5.72
N GLY A 606 -13.00 -25.70 6.40
CA GLY A 606 -11.71 -25.45 5.78
C GLY A 606 -10.86 -26.71 5.76
N SER A 607 -10.35 -27.07 4.59
CA SER A 607 -9.37 -28.16 4.46
C SER A 607 -7.99 -27.65 4.84
N ARG A 608 -7.21 -28.45 5.58
CA ARG A 608 -5.79 -28.16 5.82
C ARG A 608 -5.05 -28.19 4.49
N CYS A 609 -4.24 -27.18 4.20
CA CYS A 609 -3.40 -27.21 3.00
C CYS A 609 -2.02 -26.67 3.33
N THR A 610 -1.00 -27.27 2.72
CA THR A 610 0.35 -26.70 2.77
C THR A 610 0.40 -25.44 1.91
N ARG A 611 1.37 -24.56 2.18
CA ARG A 611 1.61 -23.35 1.37
C ARG A 611 1.86 -23.66 -0.11
N LYS A 612 2.43 -24.83 -0.42
CA LYS A 612 2.69 -25.32 -1.79
C LYS A 612 1.40 -25.73 -2.52
N GLU A 613 0.48 -26.40 -1.83
CA GLU A 613 -0.83 -26.80 -2.35
C GLU A 613 -1.76 -25.58 -2.50
N TYR A 614 -1.71 -24.68 -1.52
CA TYR A 614 -2.34 -23.36 -1.55
C TYR A 614 -1.93 -22.56 -2.79
N ALA A 615 -0.63 -22.46 -3.08
CA ALA A 615 -0.12 -21.72 -4.24
C ALA A 615 -0.62 -22.29 -5.58
N LYS A 616 -0.95 -23.59 -5.62
CA LYS A 616 -1.52 -24.27 -6.78
C LYS A 616 -3.05 -24.27 -6.80
N ARG A 617 -3.70 -23.64 -5.81
CA ARG A 617 -5.15 -23.68 -5.59
C ARG A 617 -5.73 -25.11 -5.58
N ARG A 618 -4.97 -26.07 -5.04
CA ARG A 618 -5.34 -27.50 -5.03
C ARG A 618 -4.98 -28.11 -3.69
N CYS A 619 -5.97 -28.14 -2.79
CA CYS A 619 -5.87 -28.82 -1.51
C CYS A 619 -6.14 -30.32 -1.67
N PRO A 620 -5.48 -31.20 -0.89
CA PRO A 620 -5.70 -32.64 -0.97
C PRO A 620 -7.15 -33.01 -0.63
N LYS A 621 -7.75 -33.91 -1.43
CA LYS A 621 -9.16 -34.30 -1.26
C LYS A 621 -9.49 -34.93 0.10
N ASN A 622 -8.52 -35.60 0.71
CA ASN A 622 -8.66 -36.29 1.99
C ASN A 622 -8.00 -35.52 3.16
N SER A 623 -7.81 -34.22 3.01
CA SER A 623 -7.17 -33.43 4.06
C SER A 623 -8.10 -33.22 5.26
N PRO A 624 -7.58 -33.25 6.51
CA PRO A 624 -8.39 -32.93 7.68
C PRO A 624 -9.08 -31.57 7.53
N GLN A 625 -10.40 -31.57 7.75
CA GLN A 625 -11.21 -30.35 7.73
C GLN A 625 -11.54 -29.89 9.15
N VAL A 626 -11.50 -28.58 9.36
CA VAL A 626 -11.97 -27.96 10.61
C VAL A 626 -12.94 -26.83 10.31
N LEU A 627 -13.79 -26.55 11.29
CA LEU A 627 -14.82 -25.53 11.17
C LEU A 627 -14.22 -24.15 11.45
N MET A 628 -14.37 -23.23 10.49
CA MET A 628 -14.01 -21.82 10.65
C MET A 628 -15.06 -21.06 11.47
N GLY A 629 -14.60 -20.13 12.30
CA GLY A 629 -15.45 -19.17 13.01
C GLY A 629 -15.75 -19.56 14.46
N TYR A 630 -16.98 -19.29 14.92
CA TYR A 630 -17.34 -19.36 16.33
C TYR A 630 -17.05 -20.73 16.97
N HIS A 631 -17.29 -21.82 16.23
CA HIS A 631 -17.09 -23.20 16.67
C HIS A 631 -15.69 -23.76 16.36
N ALA A 632 -14.73 -22.92 15.95
CA ALA A 632 -13.35 -23.34 15.73
C ALA A 632 -12.72 -23.92 17.01
N THR A 633 -11.82 -24.90 16.85
CA THR A 633 -11.16 -25.58 17.97
C THR A 633 -9.66 -25.72 17.72
N LYS A 634 -8.87 -25.75 18.81
CA LYS A 634 -7.42 -25.98 18.77
C LYS A 634 -7.02 -27.45 18.54
N LYS A 635 -7.96 -28.35 18.25
CA LYS A 635 -7.64 -29.79 18.08
C LYS A 635 -6.66 -30.04 16.93
N LEU A 636 -6.65 -29.16 15.93
CA LEU A 636 -5.80 -29.25 14.75
C LEU A 636 -5.29 -27.84 14.41
N GLU A 637 -3.98 -27.62 14.56
CA GLU A 637 -3.34 -26.32 14.32
C GLU A 637 -2.81 -26.18 12.89
N GLY A 638 -2.75 -24.96 12.37
CA GLY A 638 -2.20 -24.65 11.04
C GLY A 638 -3.16 -23.87 10.15
N SER A 639 -2.89 -23.86 8.84
CA SER A 639 -3.66 -23.08 7.87
C SER A 639 -4.74 -23.91 7.16
N PHE A 640 -5.93 -23.34 7.10
CA PHE A 640 -7.12 -23.98 6.54
C PHE A 640 -7.80 -23.07 5.51
N PHE A 641 -8.40 -23.67 4.49
CA PHE A 641 -8.86 -22.94 3.31
C PHE A 641 -10.33 -23.28 3.03
N PRO A 642 -11.26 -22.61 3.74
CA PRO A 642 -12.68 -22.76 3.44
C PRO A 642 -13.03 -22.12 2.10
N VAL A 643 -14.06 -22.64 1.45
CA VAL A 643 -14.68 -22.03 0.28
C VAL A 643 -16.03 -21.50 0.70
N THR A 644 -16.41 -20.31 0.22
CA THR A 644 -17.67 -19.68 0.59
C THR A 644 -18.44 -19.25 -0.65
N ASP A 645 -19.75 -19.09 -0.52
CA ASP A 645 -20.56 -18.46 -1.55
C ASP A 645 -20.28 -16.94 -1.65
N SER A 646 -20.75 -16.35 -2.75
CA SER A 646 -20.76 -14.93 -3.04
C SER A 646 -21.81 -14.14 -2.26
N LYS A 647 -22.91 -14.80 -1.85
CA LYS A 647 -24.06 -14.22 -1.13
C LYS A 647 -24.38 -15.01 0.14
N ALA A 648 -24.99 -14.35 1.13
CA ALA A 648 -25.40 -15.00 2.36
C ALA A 648 -26.64 -15.90 2.13
N PRO A 649 -26.75 -17.07 2.78
CA PRO A 649 -25.74 -17.68 3.64
C PRO A 649 -24.51 -18.14 2.85
N PHE A 650 -23.32 -17.74 3.31
CA PHE A 650 -22.05 -17.98 2.64
C PHE A 650 -21.49 -19.40 2.89
N ALA A 651 -21.90 -20.06 3.97
CA ALA A 651 -21.45 -21.39 4.32
C ALA A 651 -21.95 -22.44 3.33
N LEU A 652 -21.05 -23.25 2.79
CA LEU A 652 -21.37 -24.26 1.79
C LEU A 652 -21.52 -25.69 2.35
N GLY A 653 -21.05 -25.93 3.58
CA GLY A 653 -21.05 -27.26 4.19
C GLY A 653 -19.74 -28.03 3.99
N LYS A 654 -19.69 -29.23 4.57
CA LYS A 654 -18.51 -30.10 4.59
C LYS A 654 -18.24 -30.71 3.20
N ASP A 655 -16.98 -31.01 2.90
CA ASP A 655 -16.55 -31.70 1.68
C ASP A 655 -16.83 -30.99 0.34
N LYS A 656 -17.28 -29.72 0.36
CA LYS A 656 -17.30 -28.85 -0.81
C LYS A 656 -15.88 -28.35 -1.10
N GLN A 657 -15.33 -28.75 -2.24
CA GLN A 657 -14.07 -28.20 -2.77
C GLN A 657 -14.37 -27.05 -3.72
N ALA A 658 -13.38 -26.19 -3.97
CA ALA A 658 -13.42 -25.28 -5.10
C ALA A 658 -13.62 -26.12 -6.36
N ASP A 659 -14.76 -25.96 -7.04
CA ASP A 659 -14.94 -26.58 -8.34
C ASP A 659 -13.95 -25.93 -9.29
N SER A 660 -13.13 -26.72 -9.99
CA SER A 660 -12.13 -26.20 -10.92
C SER A 660 -12.74 -25.56 -12.16
N THR A 661 -14.06 -25.48 -12.22
CA THR A 661 -14.87 -25.02 -13.35
C THR A 661 -15.52 -23.66 -13.13
N THR A 662 -15.56 -23.12 -11.90
CA THR A 662 -16.21 -21.82 -11.62
C THR A 662 -15.24 -20.64 -11.51
N ASP A 663 -13.94 -20.89 -11.61
CA ASP A 663 -12.88 -19.87 -11.48
C ASP A 663 -12.36 -19.34 -12.83
N GLU A 664 -12.80 -19.88 -13.98
CA GLU A 664 -12.37 -19.41 -15.31
C GLU A 664 -13.30 -18.33 -15.90
N GLU A 665 -14.61 -18.33 -15.60
CA GLU A 665 -15.54 -17.35 -16.20
C GLU A 665 -15.46 -15.94 -15.57
N ASP A 666 -15.01 -15.79 -14.32
CA ASP A 666 -14.86 -14.47 -13.65
C ASP A 666 -13.43 -13.89 -13.76
N PHE A 667 -12.55 -14.57 -14.50
CA PHE A 667 -11.15 -14.18 -14.72
C PHE A 667 -10.83 -13.63 -16.12
N ASP A 668 -11.70 -13.83 -17.13
CA ASP A 668 -11.47 -13.34 -18.51
C ASP A 668 -12.70 -12.76 -19.25
N SER A 669 -13.83 -12.45 -18.60
CA SER A 669 -14.94 -11.82 -19.33
C SER A 669 -14.64 -10.34 -19.65
N GLU A 670 -14.52 -10.05 -20.94
CA GLU A 670 -14.80 -8.75 -21.53
C GLU A 670 -16.04 -8.09 -20.92
N PHE A 671 -16.02 -6.77 -20.94
CA PHE A 671 -17.00 -5.88 -20.36
C PHE A 671 -18.37 -6.06 -21.04
N ASP A 672 -19.23 -6.95 -20.54
CA ASP A 672 -20.59 -7.11 -21.05
C ASP A 672 -21.48 -5.94 -20.56
N LEU A 673 -21.76 -5.02 -21.48
CA LEU A 673 -22.52 -3.80 -21.27
C LEU A 673 -24.04 -4.02 -21.19
N GLU A 674 -24.54 -5.24 -21.44
CA GLU A 674 -25.98 -5.47 -21.58
C GLU A 674 -26.73 -5.76 -20.27
N SER A 675 -26.03 -5.97 -19.15
CA SER A 675 -26.69 -6.37 -17.88
C SER A 675 -26.96 -5.22 -16.88
N MET A 676 -26.94 -3.95 -17.31
CA MET A 676 -27.28 -2.82 -16.44
C MET A 676 -28.81 -2.65 -16.27
N PRO A 677 -29.30 -2.33 -15.05
CA PRO A 677 -30.69 -1.95 -14.82
C PRO A 677 -31.08 -0.73 -15.67
N THR A 678 -32.31 -0.75 -16.21
CA THR A 678 -32.87 0.20 -17.19
C THR A 678 -32.97 1.67 -16.75
N GLU A 679 -32.51 2.04 -15.55
CA GLU A 679 -32.66 3.40 -15.00
C GLU A 679 -31.46 4.34 -15.29
N PHE A 680 -30.52 3.95 -16.16
CA PHE A 680 -29.37 4.77 -16.54
C PHE A 680 -29.14 4.90 -18.06
N LYS A 681 -30.14 4.59 -18.89
CA LYS A 681 -29.99 4.57 -20.37
C LYS A 681 -30.12 5.92 -21.09
N ASP A 682 -30.49 7.02 -20.42
CA ASP A 682 -30.94 8.23 -21.13
C ASP A 682 -29.91 9.37 -21.28
N ASP A 683 -28.61 9.17 -21.02
CA ASP A 683 -27.60 10.24 -21.15
C ASP A 683 -26.40 9.92 -22.07
N TYR A 684 -26.52 8.93 -22.96
CA TYR A 684 -25.48 8.59 -23.95
C TYR A 684 -26.00 8.57 -25.39
N GLU A 685 -26.43 9.72 -25.88
CA GLU A 685 -26.44 10.00 -27.32
C GLU A 685 -25.63 11.28 -27.55
N ILE A 686 -24.46 11.14 -28.20
CA ILE A 686 -23.82 12.08 -29.16
C ILE A 686 -22.47 11.45 -29.52
N CYS A 687 -22.45 10.63 -30.57
CA CYS A 687 -21.52 10.62 -31.71
C CYS A 687 -21.57 9.26 -32.43
N PRO A 688 -21.50 9.23 -33.78
CA PRO A 688 -21.91 8.08 -34.59
C PRO A 688 -20.81 7.01 -34.71
N GLU A 689 -21.26 5.77 -34.85
CA GLU A 689 -20.50 4.57 -35.11
C GLU A 689 -19.63 4.69 -36.38
N LEU A 690 -18.38 4.21 -36.28
CA LEU A 690 -17.59 3.80 -37.43
C LEU A 690 -17.75 2.28 -37.56
N ASP A 691 -18.42 1.90 -38.63
CA ASP A 691 -18.76 0.55 -39.08
C ASP A 691 -17.51 -0.33 -39.20
N SER A 692 -17.45 -1.42 -38.44
CA SER A 692 -16.43 -2.47 -38.57
C SER A 692 -17.06 -3.71 -39.18
N ASN A 693 -17.07 -3.76 -40.52
CA ASN A 693 -17.30 -4.98 -41.27
C ASN A 693 -16.00 -5.44 -41.94
N GLU A 694 -15.83 -6.77 -41.91
CA GLU A 694 -14.88 -7.60 -42.68
C GLU A 694 -13.41 -7.60 -42.27
N VAL A 695 -13.01 -8.60 -41.45
CA VAL A 695 -11.91 -9.52 -41.80
C VAL A 695 -12.18 -10.90 -41.17
N GLU A 696 -12.60 -11.87 -41.99
CA GLU A 696 -12.44 -13.31 -41.71
C GLU A 696 -10.95 -13.68 -41.80
N ILE A 697 -10.38 -14.29 -40.76
CA ILE A 697 -9.09 -14.98 -40.87
C ILE A 697 -9.32 -16.47 -40.63
N LYS A 698 -9.19 -17.23 -41.71
CA LYS A 698 -9.14 -18.69 -41.74
C LYS A 698 -7.93 -19.20 -40.96
N GLU A 699 -8.18 -20.20 -40.12
CA GLU A 699 -7.14 -21.08 -39.58
C GLU A 699 -6.49 -21.88 -40.71
N GLU A 700 -5.16 -21.88 -40.78
CA GLU A 700 -4.40 -22.94 -41.45
C GLU A 700 -3.34 -23.51 -40.48
N GLN A 701 -3.34 -24.84 -40.45
CA GLN A 701 -2.52 -25.74 -39.66
C GLN A 701 -1.04 -25.72 -40.10
N ASN A 702 -0.12 -25.67 -39.12
CA ASN A 702 0.93 -26.68 -38.91
C ASN A 702 1.75 -26.37 -37.65
#